data_AF-A0A964EWU3-F1
#
_entry.id   AF-A0A964EWU3-F1
#
_cell.length_a   1.000
_cell.length_b   1.000
_cell.length_c   1.000
_cell.angle_alpha   90.00
_cell.angle_beta   90.00
_cell.angle_gamma   90.00
#
_symmetry.space_group_name_H-M   'P 1'
#
loop_
_entity.id
_entity.type
_entity.pdbx_description
1 polymer ?
#
loop_
_entity_poly.entity_id
_entity_poly.type
_entity_poly.pdbx_seq_one_letter_code
_entity_poly.pdbx_strand_id
1 'polypeptide(L)'
;MPSREERPLPDSSGPRPDPRLAVTLVGGAALLTLAGVALAGVGVAVGVFPEPEPIEVMEIPARFVEVLLERSEDPTPPSAKGVVWPPPSKPVEKPAEALTHEEVPEATGAGPETEPAAPPSPEQVQQESKLLLALIGTRGEGSTAEDIFSDQDASARSLDEALSRVQGAEVGSANMTVREGQGRRSHGDASIGDLRVEAIASSSGSPLRTGAPSTRVGASPPALRESASAERYVDYGVNEMVLVEQDRLSTFAVDVDTASYAIVRRKLQDGMPVPPSAVRVEEFVNAFDYGYARPPADSGAPFAVHLEAAPSPWRTDRHLLRVGVQGREVPAAERPPLRLTFLVDVSGSMSSFDKIGLVRESLSLLVDQLGPEDSVAVVTYAGRTEVVLEPTSALNKYTIQDAIRRLQTGGGTAMGSGVELAYDLAMQGYVPGAENRVIVLSDGDANIGHTSHEGILRTITAYSQRGITLSTVGFGMGNYQDVMMEQLANKGDGNYSYIDSLQEARAVFVEGLTRTALTIARDVKIQVEFNPQAVIAYRLVGYENRDIADRDFRVDAVDAGEIGSGHSVTAVYELVLKDRPAAELATVRLRAKPPGPDAPAKEWSTVFQRSNMRSEWQEASRSYRLAAAVAAFAEKLRGSPHVLELSWAQVRDLAEDAVRPGVAREAELLTLIDRAARR
;
A
#
# COMPACT_ATOMS: atom_id res chain seq x y z
N MET A 1 19.17 30.54 -57.07
CA MET A 1 18.34 31.77 -57.23
C MET A 1 16.91 31.31 -57.38
N PRO A 2 15.94 31.87 -56.65
CA PRO A 2 15.96 33.10 -55.83
C PRO A 2 16.17 32.74 -54.34
N SER A 3 17.12 33.32 -53.60
CA SER A 3 17.29 34.69 -53.08
C SER A 3 16.83 34.81 -51.61
N ARG A 4 17.86 34.83 -50.75
CA ARG A 4 17.96 35.36 -49.38
C ARG A 4 16.95 36.46 -49.05
N GLU A 5 16.34 36.35 -47.87
CA GLU A 5 16.02 37.49 -47.01
C GLU A 5 16.58 37.24 -45.61
N GLU A 6 17.62 38.01 -45.28
CA GLU A 6 18.23 38.10 -43.96
C GLU A 6 17.30 38.92 -43.05
N ARG A 7 16.92 38.36 -41.89
CA ARG A 7 16.24 39.11 -40.82
C ARG A 7 17.29 39.65 -39.82
N PRO A 8 17.21 40.91 -39.39
CA PRO A 8 18.25 41.55 -38.60
C PRO A 8 18.18 41.21 -37.10
N LEU A 9 19.36 41.19 -36.47
CA LEU A 9 19.60 41.07 -35.03
C LEU A 9 18.97 42.26 -34.26
N PRO A 10 18.41 42.04 -33.06
CA PRO A 10 17.98 43.14 -32.21
C PRO A 10 19.16 43.81 -31.49
N ASP A 11 19.08 45.14 -31.47
CA ASP A 11 20.01 46.13 -30.96
C ASP A 11 20.22 46.02 -29.44
N SER A 12 21.49 46.12 -29.04
CA SER A 12 21.97 46.16 -27.66
C SER A 12 22.02 47.60 -27.16
N SER A 13 20.97 48.06 -26.47
CA SER A 13 21.02 49.32 -25.72
C SER A 13 20.09 49.29 -24.50
N GLY A 14 20.64 48.80 -23.37
CA GLY A 14 20.10 48.94 -22.02
C GLY A 14 21.03 49.78 -21.14
N PRO A 15 20.52 50.55 -20.15
CA PRO A 15 21.19 51.74 -19.64
C PRO A 15 22.26 51.47 -18.58
N ARG A 16 23.31 52.29 -18.61
CA ARG A 16 24.40 52.35 -17.61
C ARG A 16 23.91 52.97 -16.28
N PRO A 17 24.48 52.56 -15.13
CA PRO A 17 24.11 53.08 -13.82
C PRO A 17 24.71 54.47 -13.55
N ASP A 18 23.94 55.30 -12.84
CA ASP A 18 24.31 56.63 -12.36
C ASP A 18 25.24 56.54 -11.12
N PRO A 19 26.40 57.22 -11.09
CA PRO A 19 27.28 57.24 -9.92
C PRO A 19 27.20 58.59 -9.21
N ARG A 20 26.71 58.64 -7.95
CA ARG A 20 27.05 59.68 -6.96
C ARG A 20 26.51 59.39 -5.55
N LEU A 21 27.38 59.74 -4.58
CA LEU A 21 27.25 59.82 -3.11
C LEU A 21 27.46 58.51 -2.32
N ALA A 22 28.24 58.45 -1.24
CA ALA A 22 29.46 59.12 -0.75
C ALA A 22 29.86 58.32 0.51
N VAL A 23 31.11 57.84 0.61
CA VAL A 23 32.14 58.18 1.63
C VAL A 23 31.67 57.99 3.09
N THR A 24 32.23 57.05 3.88
CA THR A 24 33.40 57.23 4.80
C THR A 24 33.80 55.84 5.35
N LEU A 25 35.03 55.31 5.11
CA LEU A 25 36.19 55.20 6.04
C LEU A 25 35.81 54.68 7.45
N VAL A 26 36.38 53.61 8.03
CA VAL A 26 37.78 53.26 8.39
C VAL A 26 37.74 51.75 8.73
N GLY A 27 38.61 50.82 8.29
CA GLY A 27 40.06 50.73 8.48
C GLY A 27 40.38 49.74 9.62
N GLY A 28 41.23 48.73 9.36
CA GLY A 28 41.85 47.95 10.44
C GLY A 28 42.07 46.46 10.15
N ALA A 29 43.17 46.13 9.47
CA ALA A 29 43.78 44.81 9.49
C ALA A 29 44.69 44.65 10.72
N ALA A 30 44.77 43.46 11.30
CA ALA A 30 45.94 43.01 12.06
C ALA A 30 46.01 41.48 12.15
N LEU A 31 47.08 40.91 11.58
CA LEU A 31 47.66 39.61 11.94
C LEU A 31 48.21 39.66 13.38
N LEU A 32 48.18 38.55 14.13
CA LEU A 32 49.38 37.89 14.67
C LEU A 32 49.10 36.58 15.43
N THR A 33 50.13 35.76 15.40
CA THR A 33 50.27 34.33 15.70
C THR A 33 50.71 34.05 17.16
N LEU A 34 50.56 32.78 17.56
CA LEU A 34 51.32 31.99 18.58
C LEU A 34 51.03 32.20 20.08
N ALA A 35 50.60 31.13 20.75
CA ALA A 35 51.40 30.37 21.74
C ALA A 35 50.60 29.18 22.31
N GLY A 36 51.22 28.00 22.33
CA GLY A 36 50.70 26.81 23.02
C GLY A 36 51.21 26.70 24.45
N VAL A 37 50.47 25.97 25.28
CA VAL A 37 50.97 25.35 26.52
C VAL A 37 50.30 23.99 26.66
N ALA A 38 51.13 22.95 26.70
CA ALA A 38 50.78 21.61 27.14
C ALA A 38 51.11 21.48 28.64
N LEU A 39 50.25 20.80 29.40
CA LEU A 39 50.61 20.19 30.68
C LEU A 39 49.78 18.92 30.89
N ALA A 40 50.49 17.86 31.23
CA ALA A 40 50.05 16.48 31.36
C ALA A 40 49.57 16.16 32.78
N GLY A 41 48.75 15.11 32.90
CA GLY A 41 48.98 14.08 33.91
C GLY A 41 47.89 13.84 34.97
N VAL A 42 47.55 12.55 35.07
CA VAL A 42 47.13 11.77 36.26
C VAL A 42 45.63 11.72 36.59
N GLY A 43 45.11 10.49 36.67
CA GLY A 43 44.06 10.13 37.62
C GLY A 43 42.97 9.21 37.10
N VAL A 44 43.22 7.90 37.10
CA VAL A 44 42.14 6.91 37.13
C VAL A 44 41.44 7.04 38.48
N ALA A 45 40.18 7.46 38.47
CA ALA A 45 39.28 7.38 39.61
C ALA A 45 37.93 6.82 39.13
N VAL A 46 37.54 5.69 39.73
CA VAL A 46 36.23 5.06 39.62
C VAL A 46 35.19 6.05 40.13
N GLY A 47 34.27 6.47 39.24
CA GLY A 47 33.21 7.43 39.53
C GLY A 47 31.84 6.80 39.27
N VAL A 48 31.12 6.58 40.36
CA VAL A 48 29.73 6.14 40.46
C VAL A 48 28.81 7.07 39.66
N PHE A 49 27.87 6.48 38.91
CA PHE A 49 26.79 7.18 38.21
C PHE A 49 25.99 8.08 39.17
N PRO A 50 25.77 9.37 38.89
CA PRO A 50 24.76 10.15 39.60
C PRO A 50 23.36 9.82 39.07
N GLU A 51 22.43 9.68 40.01
CA GLU A 51 20.98 9.53 39.80
C GLU A 51 20.41 10.71 38.99
N PRO A 52 19.31 10.51 38.22
CA PRO A 52 18.70 11.57 37.43
C PRO A 52 17.99 12.59 38.31
N GLU A 53 18.27 13.88 38.09
CA GLU A 53 17.55 14.99 38.72
C GLU A 53 16.07 15.04 38.28
N PRO A 54 15.15 15.46 39.16
CA PRO A 54 13.73 15.51 38.88
C PRO A 54 13.35 16.68 37.96
N ILE A 55 12.47 16.38 37.01
CA ILE A 55 11.87 17.31 36.04
C ILE A 55 11.02 18.35 36.79
N GLU A 56 11.35 19.63 36.64
CA GLU A 56 10.51 20.74 37.08
C GLU A 56 9.24 20.82 36.22
N VAL A 57 8.10 20.72 36.91
CA VAL A 57 6.75 20.91 36.39
C VAL A 57 6.49 22.41 36.25
N MET A 58 6.27 22.90 35.03
CA MET A 58 5.89 24.29 34.80
C MET A 58 4.36 24.43 34.92
N GLU A 59 3.93 25.20 35.92
CA GLU A 59 2.54 25.38 36.34
C GLU A 59 1.67 26.16 35.34
N ILE A 60 0.41 25.70 35.25
CA ILE A 60 -0.73 26.26 34.54
C ILE A 60 -1.34 27.40 35.38
N PRO A 61 -1.55 28.63 34.85
CA PRO A 61 -2.27 29.65 35.60
C PRO A 61 -3.78 29.43 35.54
N ALA A 62 -4.36 28.99 36.65
CA ALA A 62 -5.80 29.02 36.90
C ALA A 62 -6.21 30.35 37.56
N ARG A 63 -7.04 31.15 36.87
CA ARG A 63 -7.94 32.13 37.50
C ARG A 63 -9.28 32.13 36.77
N PHE A 64 -10.24 31.39 37.33
CA PHE A 64 -11.66 31.43 36.97
C PHE A 64 -12.48 31.00 38.19
N VAL A 65 -13.14 31.95 38.86
CA VAL A 65 -14.32 31.88 39.78
C VAL A 65 -14.63 33.38 40.06
N GLU A 66 -15.80 34.01 39.86
CA GLU A 66 -17.16 33.68 40.30
C GLU A 66 -18.20 34.64 39.64
N VAL A 67 -19.39 34.11 39.34
CA VAL A 67 -20.76 34.68 39.46
C VAL A 67 -21.13 36.02 38.77
N LEU A 68 -22.13 35.96 37.88
CA LEU A 68 -23.39 36.74 37.97
C LEU A 68 -24.39 36.35 36.87
N LEU A 69 -25.58 35.89 37.30
CA LEU A 69 -26.83 36.00 36.56
C LEU A 69 -27.46 37.38 36.88
N GLU A 70 -28.22 37.87 35.90
CA GLU A 70 -29.22 38.97 35.92
C GLU A 70 -28.80 40.37 35.42
N ARG A 71 -29.33 40.65 34.21
CA ARG A 71 -30.06 41.86 33.75
C ARG A 71 -29.53 43.24 34.20
N SER A 72 -29.17 44.07 33.22
CA SER A 72 -30.04 45.13 32.65
C SER A 72 -29.24 46.17 31.85
N GLU A 73 -29.78 46.55 30.70
CA GLU A 73 -29.68 47.89 30.08
C GLU A 73 -28.37 48.31 29.38
N ASP A 74 -28.45 48.32 28.05
CA ASP A 74 -27.75 49.24 27.12
C ASP A 74 -28.14 50.70 27.44
N PRO A 75 -27.32 51.76 27.16
CA PRO A 75 -27.11 52.15 25.76
C PRO A 75 -25.77 52.81 25.40
N THR A 76 -25.41 52.63 24.12
CA THR A 76 -24.75 53.57 23.18
C THR A 76 -23.23 53.89 23.28
N PRO A 77 -22.47 53.68 22.18
CA PRO A 77 -21.17 54.31 21.94
C PRO A 77 -21.28 55.55 21.02
N PRO A 78 -20.35 56.52 21.08
CA PRO A 78 -20.26 57.59 20.10
C PRO A 78 -19.49 57.18 18.82
N SER A 79 -20.12 57.49 17.69
CA SER A 79 -19.62 58.15 16.45
C SER A 79 -18.10 58.15 16.14
N ALA A 80 -17.62 58.14 14.89
CA ALA A 80 -18.18 57.98 13.54
C ALA A 80 -17.00 58.04 12.54
N LYS A 81 -17.28 57.64 11.29
CA LYS A 81 -16.55 57.88 10.02
C LYS A 81 -15.41 56.90 9.71
N GLY A 82 -15.41 56.10 8.66
CA GLY A 82 -16.34 55.93 7.53
C GLY A 82 -15.55 55.71 6.24
N VAL A 83 -15.77 54.59 5.54
CA VAL A 83 -15.60 54.43 4.08
C VAL A 83 -16.58 53.33 3.61
N VAL A 84 -17.16 53.56 2.43
CA VAL A 84 -18.38 52.99 1.85
C VAL A 84 -18.10 51.80 0.93
N TRP A 85 -18.97 50.78 0.92
CA TRP A 85 -19.06 49.71 -0.10
C TRP A 85 -20.42 49.81 -0.84
N PRO A 86 -20.51 49.51 -2.16
CA PRO A 86 -21.74 49.71 -2.95
C PRO A 86 -22.91 48.79 -2.54
N PRO A 87 -24.17 49.20 -2.81
CA PRO A 87 -25.36 48.46 -2.38
C PRO A 87 -25.66 47.25 -3.28
N PRO A 88 -26.20 46.15 -2.72
CA PRO A 88 -26.72 45.05 -3.51
C PRO A 88 -28.09 45.39 -4.14
N SER A 89 -28.30 44.85 -5.33
CA SER A 89 -29.47 45.00 -6.19
C SER A 89 -30.77 44.50 -5.56
N LYS A 90 -31.88 45.20 -5.84
CA LYS A 90 -33.24 44.93 -5.36
C LYS A 90 -33.81 43.57 -5.84
N PRO A 91 -34.66 42.90 -5.04
CA PRO A 91 -35.45 41.75 -5.47
C PRO A 91 -36.69 42.17 -6.28
N VAL A 92 -37.12 41.29 -7.19
CA VAL A 92 -38.30 41.43 -8.04
C VAL A 92 -39.54 40.90 -7.31
N GLU A 93 -40.58 41.73 -7.20
CA GLU A 93 -41.97 41.40 -6.80
C GLU A 93 -42.78 41.06 -8.09
N LYS A 94 -43.62 40.01 -8.19
CA LYS A 94 -45.01 39.79 -7.69
C LYS A 94 -45.63 38.59 -8.48
N PRO A 95 -46.87 38.08 -8.24
CA PRO A 95 -47.86 38.36 -7.18
C PRO A 95 -48.46 37.11 -6.48
N ALA A 96 -49.31 37.39 -5.49
CA ALA A 96 -50.02 36.47 -4.60
C ALA A 96 -51.27 35.80 -5.21
N GLU A 97 -51.53 34.55 -4.81
CA GLU A 97 -52.85 33.90 -4.82
C GLU A 97 -53.10 33.18 -3.48
N ALA A 98 -54.38 33.01 -3.18
CA ALA A 98 -55.00 33.01 -1.86
C ALA A 98 -54.68 31.82 -0.93
N LEU A 99 -54.56 32.11 0.37
CA LEU A 99 -54.69 31.16 1.47
C LEU A 99 -56.10 31.29 2.07
N THR A 100 -56.88 30.20 2.01
CA THR A 100 -58.03 29.98 2.89
C THR A 100 -57.60 29.08 4.04
N HIS A 101 -57.91 29.54 5.25
CA HIS A 101 -57.81 28.79 6.50
C HIS A 101 -58.75 27.59 6.50
N GLU A 102 -58.27 26.43 6.92
CA GLU A 102 -59.12 25.42 7.58
C GLU A 102 -58.31 24.61 8.61
N GLU A 103 -59.03 24.14 9.62
CA GLU A 103 -58.62 23.93 11.01
C GLU A 103 -57.75 22.69 11.28
N VAL A 104 -56.97 22.78 12.36
CA VAL A 104 -56.24 21.66 12.99
C VAL A 104 -57.18 20.93 13.96
N PRO A 105 -57.23 19.58 13.95
CA PRO A 105 -57.58 18.83 15.14
C PRO A 105 -56.37 18.12 15.77
N GLU A 106 -56.40 18.07 17.09
CA GLU A 106 -55.41 17.52 18.01
C GLU A 106 -55.09 16.04 17.80
N ALA A 107 -53.82 15.70 18.03
CA ALA A 107 -53.26 14.36 18.00
C ALA A 107 -53.65 13.54 19.23
N THR A 108 -54.21 12.35 18.99
CA THR A 108 -54.17 11.23 19.93
C THR A 108 -53.92 9.93 19.16
N GLY A 109 -52.90 9.16 19.58
CA GLY A 109 -52.87 7.70 19.45
C GLY A 109 -52.03 7.07 18.32
N ALA A 110 -51.06 6.25 18.76
CA ALA A 110 -50.42 5.11 18.09
C ALA A 110 -49.47 5.36 16.90
N GLY A 111 -48.19 5.00 17.09
CA GLY A 111 -47.18 4.93 16.03
C GLY A 111 -47.43 3.75 15.08
N PRO A 112 -46.88 3.77 13.85
CA PRO A 112 -47.11 2.70 12.89
C PRO A 112 -46.29 1.47 13.25
N GLU A 113 -46.99 0.37 13.49
CA GLU A 113 -46.44 -0.99 13.41
C GLU A 113 -45.88 -1.20 11.99
N THR A 114 -44.65 -1.69 11.92
CA THR A 114 -44.01 -2.11 10.67
C THR A 114 -44.60 -3.45 10.26
N GLU A 115 -45.24 -3.50 9.09
CA GLU A 115 -45.66 -4.78 8.49
C GLU A 115 -44.44 -5.70 8.31
N PRO A 116 -44.55 -7.01 8.65
CA PRO A 116 -43.50 -7.96 8.33
C PRO A 116 -43.39 -8.09 6.80
N ALA A 117 -42.15 -8.07 6.30
CA ALA A 117 -41.87 -8.21 4.88
C ALA A 117 -42.54 -9.48 4.32
N ALA A 118 -43.17 -9.36 3.15
CA ALA A 118 -43.79 -10.48 2.46
C ALA A 118 -42.78 -11.62 2.24
N PRO A 119 -43.18 -12.89 2.40
CA PRO A 119 -42.29 -14.02 2.17
C PRO A 119 -41.76 -14.01 0.73
N PRO A 120 -40.51 -14.47 0.51
CA PRO A 120 -39.89 -14.47 -0.81
C PRO A 120 -40.73 -15.28 -1.80
N SER A 121 -40.79 -14.81 -3.05
CA SER A 121 -41.49 -15.54 -4.12
C SER A 121 -40.82 -16.89 -4.39
N PRO A 122 -41.54 -17.89 -4.93
CA PRO A 122 -40.95 -19.18 -5.31
C PRO A 122 -39.74 -19.06 -6.25
N GLU A 123 -39.71 -18.03 -7.12
CA GLU A 123 -38.59 -17.72 -7.99
C GLU A 123 -37.37 -17.21 -7.20
N GLN A 124 -37.58 -16.33 -6.20
CA GLN A 124 -36.52 -15.86 -5.31
C GLN A 124 -35.92 -17.01 -4.50
N VAL A 125 -36.77 -17.88 -3.94
CA VAL A 125 -36.33 -19.07 -3.22
C VAL A 125 -35.52 -19.99 -4.14
N GLN A 126 -35.93 -20.14 -5.40
CA GLN A 126 -35.22 -20.98 -6.37
C GLN A 126 -33.86 -20.37 -6.79
N GLN A 127 -33.78 -19.05 -6.92
CA GLN A 127 -32.54 -18.33 -7.24
C GLN A 127 -31.56 -18.35 -6.08
N GLU A 128 -32.05 -18.07 -4.87
CA GLU A 128 -31.27 -18.19 -3.62
C GLU A 128 -30.82 -19.63 -3.40
N SER A 129 -31.69 -20.62 -3.65
CA SER A 129 -31.32 -22.04 -3.57
C SER A 129 -30.29 -22.44 -4.63
N LYS A 130 -30.38 -21.92 -5.86
CA LYS A 130 -29.37 -22.16 -6.92
C LYS A 130 -28.04 -21.51 -6.59
N LEU A 131 -28.04 -20.31 -6.01
CA LEU A 131 -26.84 -19.63 -5.53
C LEU A 131 -26.24 -20.36 -4.34
N LEU A 132 -27.06 -20.81 -3.39
CA LEU A 132 -26.63 -21.64 -2.27
C LEU A 132 -26.02 -22.95 -2.78
N LEU A 133 -26.64 -23.61 -3.77
CA LEU A 133 -26.12 -24.81 -4.42
C LEU A 133 -24.83 -24.53 -5.22
N ALA A 134 -24.70 -23.38 -5.86
CA ALA A 134 -23.49 -22.97 -6.57
C ALA A 134 -22.35 -22.58 -5.60
N LEU A 135 -22.68 -22.02 -4.44
CA LEU A 135 -21.77 -21.71 -3.33
C LEU A 135 -21.37 -22.97 -2.55
N ILE A 136 -22.24 -23.96 -2.46
CA ILE A 136 -21.97 -25.26 -1.81
C ILE A 136 -21.22 -26.19 -2.79
N GLY A 137 -21.52 -26.12 -4.09
CA GLY A 137 -20.90 -26.93 -5.14
C GLY A 137 -19.41 -26.66 -5.39
N THR A 138 -18.81 -25.68 -4.72
CA THR A 138 -17.35 -25.49 -4.64
C THR A 138 -16.70 -26.42 -3.62
N ARG A 139 -17.47 -27.12 -2.79
CA ARG A 139 -17.01 -28.24 -1.95
C ARG A 139 -17.33 -29.57 -2.63
N GLY A 140 -16.30 -30.20 -3.19
CA GLY A 140 -16.12 -31.66 -3.37
C GLY A 140 -17.32 -32.52 -3.83
N GLU A 141 -17.17 -33.12 -5.02
CA GLU A 141 -18.08 -34.04 -5.70
C GLU A 141 -18.82 -35.06 -4.82
N GLY A 142 -20.13 -35.24 -5.09
CA GLY A 142 -20.82 -36.51 -4.83
C GLY A 142 -22.17 -36.45 -4.12
N SER A 143 -23.16 -35.71 -4.62
CA SER A 143 -24.58 -36.00 -4.34
C SER A 143 -25.50 -35.32 -5.35
N THR A 144 -26.38 -36.07 -5.98
CA THR A 144 -27.40 -35.54 -6.91
C THR A 144 -28.59 -34.94 -6.16
N ALA A 145 -29.24 -33.95 -6.77
CA ALA A 145 -30.33 -33.16 -6.17
C ALA A 145 -31.55 -33.98 -5.68
N GLU A 146 -31.68 -35.24 -6.07
CA GLU A 146 -32.76 -36.13 -5.63
C GLU A 146 -32.50 -36.79 -4.25
N ASP A 147 -31.24 -36.84 -3.78
CA ASP A 147 -30.89 -37.46 -2.49
C ASP A 147 -31.13 -36.53 -1.30
N ILE A 148 -31.28 -35.23 -1.53
CA ILE A 148 -31.41 -34.21 -0.46
C ILE A 148 -32.87 -33.98 -0.05
N PHE A 149 -33.85 -34.31 -0.89
CA PHE A 149 -35.28 -33.99 -0.66
C PHE A 149 -36.16 -35.17 -0.25
N SER A 150 -35.58 -36.29 0.20
CA SER A 150 -36.34 -37.46 0.66
C SER A 150 -36.19 -37.79 2.14
N ASP A 151 -36.29 -36.79 3.03
CA ASP A 151 -36.72 -37.08 4.41
C ASP A 151 -37.21 -35.81 5.13
N GLN A 152 -38.52 -35.65 5.32
CA GLN A 152 -39.10 -34.50 6.02
C GLN A 152 -39.10 -34.64 7.56
N ASP A 153 -38.44 -35.65 8.14
CA ASP A 153 -38.38 -35.85 9.61
C ASP A 153 -36.97 -36.14 10.19
N ALA A 154 -35.89 -36.02 9.40
CA ALA A 154 -34.53 -36.41 9.85
C ALA A 154 -33.67 -35.28 10.46
N SER A 155 -34.11 -34.01 10.43
CA SER A 155 -33.32 -32.86 10.92
C SER A 155 -33.47 -32.57 12.42
N ALA A 156 -34.28 -33.35 13.15
CA ALA A 156 -34.49 -33.17 14.60
C ALA A 156 -33.76 -34.20 15.48
N ARG A 157 -32.94 -35.12 14.92
CA ARG A 157 -32.22 -36.15 15.70
C ARG A 157 -30.69 -36.11 15.62
N SER A 158 -30.10 -35.25 14.78
CA SER A 158 -28.63 -35.21 14.63
C SER A 158 -27.92 -34.12 15.44
N LEU A 159 -28.64 -33.25 16.14
CA LEU A 159 -28.03 -32.21 16.98
C LEU A 159 -27.85 -32.65 18.44
N ASP A 160 -28.80 -33.40 19.01
CA ASP A 160 -28.69 -33.93 20.38
C ASP A 160 -27.69 -35.10 20.47
N GLU A 161 -27.58 -35.92 19.42
CA GLU A 161 -26.58 -37.00 19.38
C GLU A 161 -25.16 -36.46 19.18
N ALA A 162 -25.01 -35.33 18.47
CA ALA A 162 -23.74 -34.61 18.33
C ALA A 162 -23.33 -33.86 19.62
N LEU A 163 -24.30 -33.28 20.34
CA LEU A 163 -24.07 -32.60 21.63
C LEU A 163 -23.73 -33.57 22.77
N SER A 164 -24.23 -34.81 22.73
CA SER A 164 -23.88 -35.84 23.72
C SER A 164 -22.42 -36.34 23.62
N ARG A 165 -21.75 -36.13 22.48
CA ARG A 165 -20.34 -36.52 22.27
C ARG A 165 -19.33 -35.43 22.65
N VAL A 166 -19.80 -34.24 23.04
CA VAL A 166 -18.95 -33.11 23.46
C VAL A 166 -18.95 -32.91 24.99
N GLN A 167 -19.82 -33.58 25.75
CA GLN A 167 -19.87 -33.47 27.22
C GLN A 167 -19.25 -34.64 27.98
N GLY A 168 -18.25 -35.31 27.42
CA GLY A 168 -17.60 -36.46 28.05
C GLY A 168 -16.11 -36.59 27.77
N ALA A 169 -15.31 -35.55 28.08
CA ALA A 169 -13.86 -35.70 28.27
C ALA A 169 -13.29 -34.52 29.08
N GLU A 170 -13.19 -34.69 30.40
CA GLU A 170 -12.31 -33.91 31.27
C GLU A 170 -10.84 -34.30 31.00
N VAL A 171 -9.95 -33.32 30.76
CA VAL A 171 -8.55 -33.37 31.24
C VAL A 171 -8.06 -31.95 31.56
N GLY A 172 -8.04 -31.64 32.87
CA GLY A 172 -6.88 -31.10 33.58
C GLY A 172 -6.27 -29.77 33.15
N SER A 173 -6.75 -28.69 33.75
CA SER A 173 -5.94 -27.48 33.99
C SER A 173 -4.93 -27.74 35.11
N ALA A 174 -3.66 -27.37 34.89
CA ALA A 174 -2.67 -27.26 35.96
C ALA A 174 -2.31 -25.79 36.15
N ASN A 175 -2.89 -25.22 37.20
CA ASN A 175 -2.53 -23.92 37.76
C ASN A 175 -1.12 -23.97 38.37
N MET A 176 -0.29 -23.02 37.96
CA MET A 176 0.93 -22.64 38.65
C MET A 176 0.55 -21.90 39.93
N THR A 177 0.78 -22.50 41.10
CA THR A 177 0.76 -21.80 42.39
C THR A 177 2.16 -21.79 42.99
N VAL A 178 2.67 -20.58 43.20
CA VAL A 178 3.84 -20.29 44.02
C VAL A 178 3.38 -20.22 45.48
N ARG A 179 4.01 -21.01 46.37
CA ARG A 179 4.05 -20.73 47.81
C ARG A 179 5.39 -21.18 48.42
N GLU A 180 5.97 -20.28 49.19
CA GLU A 180 7.22 -20.41 49.94
C GLU A 180 7.18 -21.48 51.04
N GLY A 181 8.35 -22.03 51.35
CA GLY A 181 8.56 -22.88 52.53
C GLY A 181 10.02 -23.31 52.72
N GLN A 182 10.81 -22.44 53.36
CA GLN A 182 11.97 -22.68 54.25
C GLN A 182 12.89 -23.91 54.05
N GLY A 183 14.21 -23.69 53.89
CA GLY A 183 15.21 -24.74 54.16
C GLY A 183 16.68 -24.51 53.78
N ARG A 184 17.39 -23.66 54.55
CA ARG A 184 18.80 -23.83 55.01
C ARG A 184 19.92 -24.38 54.06
N ARG A 185 20.88 -23.48 53.78
CA ARG A 185 22.37 -23.57 53.92
C ARG A 185 23.26 -24.45 53.00
N SER A 186 24.46 -23.88 52.79
CA SER A 186 25.81 -24.40 52.41
C SER A 186 26.06 -24.79 50.93
N HIS A 187 26.89 -24.03 50.20
CA HIS A 187 28.37 -24.15 50.06
C HIS A 187 28.82 -25.39 49.30
N GLY A 188 29.54 -25.21 48.18
CA GLY A 188 30.41 -26.26 47.63
C GLY A 188 30.62 -26.24 46.12
N ASP A 189 31.82 -25.81 45.75
CA ASP A 189 32.62 -25.92 44.53
C ASP A 189 32.53 -27.22 43.67
N ALA A 190 33.10 -27.11 42.46
CA ALA A 190 33.72 -28.15 41.60
C ALA A 190 32.91 -28.94 40.53
N SER A 191 33.09 -28.48 39.28
CA SER A 191 33.59 -29.12 38.04
C SER A 191 33.53 -30.65 37.72
N ILE A 192 33.50 -30.89 36.39
CA ILE A 192 33.89 -32.05 35.55
C ILE A 192 32.90 -33.21 35.36
N GLY A 193 32.61 -33.53 34.09
CA GLY A 193 32.29 -34.91 33.66
C GLY A 193 31.46 -35.04 32.38
N ASP A 194 32.11 -35.47 31.30
CA ASP A 194 31.55 -35.90 30.00
C ASP A 194 30.31 -36.80 30.08
N LEU A 195 29.40 -36.67 29.09
CA LEU A 195 28.50 -37.76 28.69
C LEU A 195 28.14 -37.66 27.19
N ARG A 196 28.76 -38.55 26.41
CA ARG A 196 28.29 -39.04 25.10
C ARG A 196 27.27 -40.16 25.34
N VAL A 197 26.18 -40.19 24.57
CA VAL A 197 25.39 -41.42 24.35
C VAL A 197 25.00 -41.52 22.87
N GLU A 198 25.45 -42.62 22.26
CA GLU A 198 25.16 -43.06 20.89
C GLU A 198 23.78 -43.71 20.79
N ALA A 199 23.19 -43.59 19.59
CA ALA A 199 21.91 -44.20 19.22
C ALA A 199 22.05 -45.71 18.96
N ILE A 200 21.09 -46.47 19.49
CA ILE A 200 20.97 -47.93 19.34
C ILE A 200 20.09 -48.22 18.13
N ALA A 201 20.63 -48.97 17.17
CA ALA A 201 19.89 -49.62 16.09
C ALA A 201 19.34 -50.98 16.56
N SER A 202 18.22 -51.42 15.96
CA SER A 202 17.79 -52.82 15.98
C SER A 202 17.42 -53.30 14.57
N SER A 203 17.52 -54.60 14.40
CA SER A 203 17.99 -55.35 13.23
C SER A 203 16.97 -56.37 12.72
N SER A 204 17.05 -56.78 11.44
CA SER A 204 16.79 -58.18 11.03
C SER A 204 17.63 -58.58 9.79
N GLY A 205 18.33 -59.72 9.86
CA GLY A 205 19.26 -60.29 8.84
C GLY A 205 18.58 -60.96 7.64
N SER A 206 19.28 -61.35 6.57
CA SER A 206 20.28 -62.45 6.48
C SER A 206 21.04 -62.46 5.11
N PRO A 207 22.08 -63.30 4.91
CA PRO A 207 23.31 -62.94 4.14
C PRO A 207 23.53 -63.71 2.82
N LEU A 208 24.52 -63.31 1.99
CA LEU A 208 25.62 -64.17 1.45
C LEU A 208 26.50 -63.53 0.34
N ARG A 209 27.83 -63.61 0.59
CA ARG A 209 28.97 -63.94 -0.32
C ARG A 209 29.64 -62.93 -1.29
N THR A 210 30.88 -62.57 -0.89
CA THR A 210 32.21 -62.66 -1.57
C THR A 210 32.53 -61.94 -2.89
N GLY A 211 33.60 -61.11 -2.84
CA GLY A 211 34.54 -60.90 -3.96
C GLY A 211 35.11 -59.48 -4.11
N ALA A 212 36.37 -59.26 -3.70
CA ALA A 212 37.20 -58.07 -4.01
C ALA A 212 37.78 -58.15 -5.47
N PRO A 213 38.45 -57.14 -6.08
CA PRO A 213 39.09 -55.97 -5.46
C PRO A 213 38.97 -54.60 -6.20
N SER A 214 39.50 -53.62 -5.48
CA SER A 214 39.75 -52.20 -5.78
C SER A 214 40.40 -51.86 -7.12
N THR A 215 39.88 -50.82 -7.78
CA THR A 215 40.71 -49.80 -8.46
C THR A 215 40.16 -48.40 -8.11
N ARG A 216 40.97 -47.64 -7.36
CA ARG A 216 40.79 -46.20 -7.14
C ARG A 216 41.10 -45.44 -8.43
N VAL A 217 40.16 -44.62 -8.88
CA VAL A 217 40.46 -43.37 -9.61
C VAL A 217 39.83 -42.26 -8.78
N GLY A 218 40.66 -41.37 -8.26
CA GLY A 218 40.22 -40.22 -7.49
C GLY A 218 39.48 -39.24 -8.39
N ALA A 219 38.17 -39.12 -8.19
CA ALA A 219 37.40 -37.96 -8.60
C ALA A 219 37.19 -37.10 -7.35
N SER A 220 37.65 -35.85 -7.40
CA SER A 220 37.23 -34.82 -6.44
C SER A 220 35.70 -34.81 -6.35
N PRO A 221 35.10 -34.62 -5.16
CA PRO A 221 33.65 -34.49 -5.08
C PRO A 221 33.22 -33.34 -6.00
N PRO A 222 32.18 -33.51 -6.83
CA PRO A 222 31.62 -32.37 -7.53
C PRO A 222 31.22 -31.36 -6.45
N ALA A 223 31.71 -30.13 -6.60
CA ALA A 223 31.24 -29.01 -5.80
C ALA A 223 29.70 -29.08 -5.80
N LEU A 224 29.13 -29.15 -4.60
CA LEU A 224 27.70 -29.05 -4.40
C LEU A 224 27.28 -27.78 -5.15
N ARG A 225 26.63 -27.95 -6.30
CA ARG A 225 25.91 -26.86 -6.93
C ARG A 225 24.89 -26.45 -5.90
N GLU A 226 25.07 -25.28 -5.30
CA GLU A 226 23.99 -24.60 -4.59
C GLU A 226 22.76 -24.71 -5.48
N SER A 227 21.74 -25.40 -4.96
CA SER A 227 20.44 -25.44 -5.57
C SER A 227 20.03 -24.00 -5.86
N ALA A 228 19.77 -23.67 -7.14
CA ALA A 228 19.18 -22.40 -7.52
C ALA A 228 17.96 -22.15 -6.61
N SER A 229 18.04 -21.11 -5.78
CA SER A 229 16.99 -20.75 -4.83
C SER A 229 15.79 -20.22 -5.61
N ALA A 230 14.68 -20.95 -5.60
CA ALA A 230 13.47 -20.56 -6.33
C ALA A 230 12.89 -19.22 -5.81
N GLU A 231 12.33 -18.42 -6.73
CA GLU A 231 11.51 -17.24 -6.41
C GLU A 231 10.37 -17.63 -5.46
N ARG A 232 10.04 -16.75 -4.50
CA ARG A 232 9.01 -17.00 -3.49
C ARG A 232 7.86 -16.01 -3.62
N TYR A 233 6.65 -16.54 -3.64
CA TYR A 233 5.40 -15.81 -3.68
C TYR A 233 4.45 -16.35 -2.60
N VAL A 234 3.58 -15.51 -2.06
CA VAL A 234 2.48 -15.96 -1.19
C VAL A 234 1.26 -16.21 -2.04
N ASP A 235 0.61 -17.35 -1.84
CA ASP A 235 -0.71 -17.62 -2.38
C ASP A 235 -1.76 -17.15 -1.37
N TYR A 236 -2.41 -16.02 -1.68
CA TYR A 236 -3.49 -15.46 -0.88
C TYR A 236 -4.85 -16.07 -1.25
N GLY A 237 -4.90 -16.99 -2.20
CA GLY A 237 -6.11 -17.57 -2.72
C GLY A 237 -6.87 -16.63 -3.65
N VAL A 238 -8.16 -16.91 -3.80
CA VAL A 238 -9.10 -16.13 -4.61
C VAL A 238 -10.31 -15.86 -3.73
N ASN A 239 -10.69 -14.58 -3.58
CA ASN A 239 -11.89 -14.22 -2.83
C ASN A 239 -13.11 -14.96 -3.37
N GLU A 240 -13.93 -15.52 -2.46
CA GLU A 240 -15.17 -16.20 -2.81
C GLU A 240 -16.34 -15.22 -2.94
N MET A 241 -17.49 -15.71 -3.41
CA MET A 241 -18.73 -14.95 -3.37
C MET A 241 -19.28 -14.93 -1.94
N VAL A 242 -19.56 -13.74 -1.44
CA VAL A 242 -20.14 -13.49 -0.12
C VAL A 242 -21.63 -13.19 -0.27
N LEU A 243 -22.47 -13.86 0.51
CA LEU A 243 -23.90 -13.57 0.57
C LEU A 243 -24.12 -12.29 1.39
N VAL A 244 -24.82 -11.32 0.82
CA VAL A 244 -25.07 -10.00 1.45
C VAL A 244 -25.87 -10.14 2.76
N GLU A 245 -26.68 -11.19 2.88
CA GLU A 245 -27.43 -11.49 4.10
C GLU A 245 -26.53 -11.98 5.26
N GLN A 246 -25.40 -12.59 4.94
CA GLN A 246 -24.41 -13.04 5.93
C GLN A 246 -23.45 -11.91 6.29
N ASP A 247 -22.93 -11.25 5.26
CA ASP A 247 -22.05 -10.10 5.40
C ASP A 247 -22.29 -9.15 4.22
N ARG A 248 -22.65 -7.90 4.54
CA ARG A 248 -22.94 -6.86 3.56
C ARG A 248 -21.81 -5.87 3.38
N LEU A 249 -20.76 -5.96 4.20
CA LEU A 249 -19.66 -5.01 4.25
C LEU A 249 -18.41 -5.63 3.62
N SER A 250 -17.66 -4.84 2.88
CA SER A 250 -16.36 -5.24 2.34
C SER A 250 -15.39 -4.10 2.58
N THR A 251 -14.38 -4.33 3.43
CA THR A 251 -13.44 -3.29 3.86
C THR A 251 -12.02 -3.63 3.44
N PHE A 252 -11.31 -2.68 2.83
CA PHE A 252 -9.94 -2.90 2.37
C PHE A 252 -9.08 -1.63 2.42
N ALA A 253 -7.76 -1.83 2.48
CA ALA A 253 -6.75 -0.78 2.40
C ALA A 253 -6.57 -0.26 0.97
N VAL A 254 -6.20 1.00 0.82
CA VAL A 254 -5.94 1.60 -0.51
C VAL A 254 -4.49 1.49 -0.97
N ASP A 255 -3.61 0.97 -0.11
CA ASP A 255 -2.20 0.73 -0.44
C ASP A 255 -2.10 -0.38 -1.48
N VAL A 256 -1.92 0.01 -2.74
CA VAL A 256 -1.81 -0.92 -3.87
C VAL A 256 -0.50 -0.70 -4.58
N ASP A 257 0.32 -1.75 -4.57
CA ASP A 257 1.58 -1.81 -5.32
C ASP A 257 1.32 -2.17 -6.80
N THR A 258 2.38 -2.18 -7.62
CA THR A 258 2.30 -2.56 -9.05
C THR A 258 3.37 -3.58 -9.46
N ALA A 259 4.08 -4.13 -8.47
CA ALA A 259 5.20 -5.03 -8.68
C ALA A 259 4.78 -6.35 -9.35
N SER A 260 3.66 -6.94 -8.94
CA SER A 260 3.05 -8.14 -9.51
C SER A 260 2.84 -7.99 -11.02
N TYR A 261 2.29 -6.86 -11.47
CA TYR A 261 2.11 -6.59 -12.91
C TYR A 261 3.45 -6.59 -13.66
N ALA A 262 4.46 -5.88 -13.14
CA ALA A 262 5.77 -5.79 -13.78
C ALA A 262 6.51 -7.14 -13.81
N ILE A 263 6.46 -7.92 -12.71
CA ILE A 263 7.04 -9.27 -12.64
C ILE A 263 6.39 -10.19 -13.67
N VAL A 264 5.06 -10.21 -13.75
CA VAL A 264 4.34 -11.07 -14.69
C VAL A 264 4.54 -10.62 -16.12
N ARG A 265 4.54 -9.30 -16.39
CA ARG A 265 4.88 -8.73 -17.69
C ARG A 265 6.23 -9.27 -18.15
N ARG A 266 7.26 -9.15 -17.32
CA ARG A 266 8.61 -9.63 -17.63
C ARG A 266 8.61 -11.14 -17.95
N LYS A 267 7.97 -11.96 -17.11
CA LYS A 267 7.84 -13.41 -17.35
C LYS A 267 7.18 -13.72 -18.69
N LEU A 268 6.13 -12.99 -19.05
CA LEU A 268 5.44 -13.16 -20.34
C LEU A 268 6.32 -12.73 -21.51
N GLN A 269 7.03 -11.62 -21.39
CA GLN A 269 7.98 -11.13 -22.40
C GLN A 269 9.13 -12.12 -22.63
N ASP A 270 9.67 -12.70 -21.56
CA ASP A 270 10.81 -13.62 -21.58
C ASP A 270 10.44 -15.08 -21.89
N GLY A 271 9.15 -15.38 -22.08
CA GLY A 271 8.73 -16.76 -22.34
C GLY A 271 8.74 -17.68 -21.11
N MET A 272 8.92 -17.15 -19.90
CA MET A 272 8.98 -17.89 -18.64
C MET A 272 7.60 -18.17 -18.04
N PRO A 273 7.36 -19.34 -17.41
CA PRO A 273 6.08 -19.65 -16.78
C PRO A 273 5.68 -18.60 -15.73
N VAL A 274 4.37 -18.32 -15.65
CA VAL A 274 3.79 -17.42 -14.65
C VAL A 274 3.18 -18.28 -13.55
N PRO A 275 3.75 -18.29 -12.33
CA PRO A 275 3.11 -18.93 -11.19
C PRO A 275 1.79 -18.22 -10.86
N PRO A 276 0.69 -18.92 -10.60
CA PRO A 276 -0.58 -18.28 -10.19
C PRO A 276 -0.44 -17.35 -8.99
N SER A 277 0.36 -17.76 -8.00
CA SER A 277 0.65 -16.97 -6.78
C SER A 277 1.46 -15.69 -7.05
N ALA A 278 2.03 -15.50 -8.24
CA ALA A 278 2.70 -14.27 -8.63
C ALA A 278 1.73 -13.20 -9.16
N VAL A 279 0.44 -13.54 -9.30
CA VAL A 279 -0.58 -12.68 -9.91
C VAL A 279 -1.53 -12.14 -8.84
N ARG A 280 -1.25 -10.91 -8.43
CA ARG A 280 -2.14 -10.07 -7.60
C ARG A 280 -3.00 -9.18 -8.49
N VAL A 281 -4.32 -9.38 -8.48
CA VAL A 281 -5.24 -8.78 -9.49
C VAL A 281 -5.39 -7.29 -9.30
N GLU A 282 -5.43 -6.83 -8.05
CA GLU A 282 -5.48 -5.42 -7.68
C GLU A 282 -4.28 -4.65 -8.22
N GLU A 283 -3.08 -5.23 -8.18
CA GLU A 283 -1.88 -4.59 -8.72
C GLU A 283 -1.89 -4.50 -10.25
N PHE A 284 -2.55 -5.45 -10.93
CA PHE A 284 -2.77 -5.39 -12.37
C PHE A 284 -3.72 -4.25 -12.71
N VAL A 285 -4.87 -4.18 -12.03
CA VAL A 285 -5.87 -3.13 -12.26
C VAL A 285 -5.25 -1.76 -11.98
N ASN A 286 -4.50 -1.60 -10.88
CA ASN A 286 -3.90 -0.31 -10.51
C ASN A 286 -2.61 0.04 -11.29
N ALA A 287 -2.12 -0.83 -12.18
CA ALA A 287 -1.03 -0.49 -13.10
C ALA A 287 -1.47 0.44 -14.26
N PHE A 288 -2.77 0.68 -14.44
CA PHE A 288 -3.33 1.46 -15.56
C PHE A 288 -3.98 2.77 -15.10
N ASP A 289 -3.87 3.80 -15.94
CA ASP A 289 -4.56 5.08 -15.74
C ASP A 289 -5.94 5.08 -16.42
N TYR A 290 -6.98 5.16 -15.58
CA TYR A 290 -8.38 5.17 -16.01
C TYR A 290 -8.93 6.58 -16.31
N GLY A 291 -8.16 7.63 -16.05
CA GLY A 291 -8.53 9.02 -16.33
C GLY A 291 -9.68 9.52 -15.47
N TYR A 292 -9.71 9.14 -14.18
CA TYR A 292 -10.70 9.63 -13.24
C TYR A 292 -10.63 11.15 -13.09
N ALA A 293 -11.79 11.80 -13.02
CA ALA A 293 -11.81 13.22 -12.75
C ALA A 293 -11.37 13.49 -11.30
N ARG A 294 -10.58 14.54 -11.13
CA ARG A 294 -10.11 14.97 -9.80
C ARG A 294 -11.28 15.56 -9.00
N PRO A 295 -11.19 15.57 -7.65
CA PRO A 295 -12.14 16.34 -6.85
C PRO A 295 -12.14 17.81 -7.31
N PRO A 296 -13.31 18.47 -7.34
CA PRO A 296 -13.40 19.90 -7.66
C PRO A 296 -12.48 20.71 -6.74
N ALA A 297 -11.73 21.65 -7.30
CA ALA A 297 -10.71 22.40 -6.57
C ALA A 297 -11.28 23.20 -5.38
N ASP A 298 -12.54 23.61 -5.46
CA ASP A 298 -13.30 24.35 -4.47
C ASP A 298 -13.95 23.47 -3.39
N SER A 299 -14.01 22.15 -3.59
CA SER A 299 -14.67 21.22 -2.65
C SER A 299 -13.90 21.04 -1.34
N GLY A 300 -12.59 21.30 -1.33
CA GLY A 300 -11.69 20.96 -0.22
C GLY A 300 -11.58 19.46 0.07
N ALA A 301 -12.21 18.60 -0.75
CA ALA A 301 -12.18 17.16 -0.57
C ALA A 301 -10.82 16.58 -1.03
N PRO A 302 -10.21 15.68 -0.24
CA PRO A 302 -8.96 15.05 -0.65
C PRO A 302 -9.14 14.08 -1.82
N PHE A 303 -10.35 13.56 -2.04
CA PHE A 303 -10.65 12.52 -3.02
C PHE A 303 -11.96 12.75 -3.75
N ALA A 304 -12.05 12.20 -4.97
CA ALA A 304 -13.30 11.98 -5.69
C ALA A 304 -13.55 10.47 -5.86
N VAL A 305 -14.79 10.03 -5.63
CA VAL A 305 -15.22 8.63 -5.82
C VAL A 305 -16.00 8.52 -7.13
N HIS A 306 -15.61 7.56 -7.96
CA HIS A 306 -16.16 7.29 -9.29
C HIS A 306 -16.72 5.88 -9.32
N LEU A 307 -18.04 5.76 -9.42
CA LEU A 307 -18.74 4.49 -9.43
C LEU A 307 -19.35 4.23 -10.80
N GLU A 308 -19.13 3.03 -11.33
CA GLU A 308 -19.77 2.59 -12.57
C GLU A 308 -20.05 1.11 -12.50
N ALA A 309 -21.22 0.68 -12.97
CA ALA A 309 -21.58 -0.72 -13.06
C ALA A 309 -22.27 -1.04 -14.38
N ALA A 310 -22.12 -2.28 -14.84
CA ALA A 310 -22.70 -2.82 -16.06
C ALA A 310 -22.79 -4.37 -15.93
N PRO A 311 -23.55 -5.04 -16.82
CA PRO A 311 -23.51 -6.50 -16.91
C PRO A 311 -22.09 -7.02 -17.12
N SER A 312 -21.77 -8.16 -16.51
CA SER A 312 -20.48 -8.83 -16.70
C SER A 312 -20.39 -9.35 -18.15
N PRO A 313 -19.29 -9.10 -18.86
CA PRO A 313 -19.18 -9.52 -20.25
C PRO A 313 -18.82 -11.01 -20.38
N TRP A 314 -18.53 -11.70 -19.28
CA TRP A 314 -18.21 -13.13 -19.26
C TRP A 314 -19.23 -14.00 -18.53
N ARG A 315 -20.16 -13.40 -17.79
CA ARG A 315 -21.21 -14.11 -17.06
C ARG A 315 -22.53 -13.38 -17.13
N THR A 316 -23.51 -13.99 -17.79
CA THR A 316 -24.82 -13.38 -18.05
C THR A 316 -25.67 -13.17 -16.80
N ASP A 317 -25.39 -13.92 -15.73
CA ASP A 317 -26.05 -13.85 -14.43
C ASP A 317 -25.40 -12.83 -13.47
N ARG A 318 -24.38 -12.09 -13.93
CA ARG A 318 -23.55 -11.23 -13.07
C ARG A 318 -23.38 -9.83 -13.62
N HIS A 319 -23.03 -8.93 -12.72
CA HIS A 319 -22.71 -7.54 -12.99
C HIS A 319 -21.33 -7.24 -12.43
N LEU A 320 -20.63 -6.24 -12.96
CA LEU A 320 -19.42 -5.73 -12.34
C LEU A 320 -19.66 -4.31 -11.86
N LEU A 321 -19.19 -4.00 -10.66
CA LEU A 321 -19.14 -2.64 -10.10
C LEU A 321 -17.67 -2.22 -9.97
N ARG A 322 -17.29 -1.12 -10.58
CA ARG A 322 -15.98 -0.50 -10.41
C ARG A 322 -16.08 0.65 -9.42
N VAL A 323 -15.22 0.62 -8.41
CA VAL A 323 -14.99 1.70 -7.46
C VAL A 323 -13.64 2.34 -7.79
N GLY A 324 -13.65 3.55 -8.35
CA GLY A 324 -12.46 4.35 -8.58
C GLY A 324 -12.36 5.48 -7.56
N VAL A 325 -11.18 5.69 -6.98
CA VAL A 325 -10.89 6.80 -6.08
C VAL A 325 -9.76 7.62 -6.68
N GLN A 326 -9.97 8.92 -6.85
CA GLN A 326 -8.98 9.84 -7.39
C GLN A 326 -8.58 10.87 -6.34
N GLY A 327 -7.31 10.87 -5.95
CA GLY A 327 -6.70 11.91 -5.12
C GLY A 327 -6.65 13.25 -5.82
N ARG A 328 -6.81 14.33 -5.05
CA ARG A 328 -6.51 15.69 -5.53
C ARG A 328 -5.06 15.76 -6.00
N GLU A 329 -4.83 16.46 -7.10
CA GLU A 329 -3.47 16.78 -7.52
C GLU A 329 -3.07 18.11 -6.91
N VAL A 330 -1.93 18.11 -6.25
CA VAL A 330 -1.24 19.29 -5.77
C VAL A 330 -0.09 19.58 -6.74
N PRO A 331 0.13 20.86 -7.12
CA PRO A 331 1.20 21.23 -8.02
C PRO A 331 2.57 20.74 -7.53
N ALA A 332 3.41 20.28 -8.45
CA ALA A 332 4.76 19.80 -8.11
C ALA A 332 5.62 20.86 -7.40
N ALA A 333 5.34 22.15 -7.57
CA ALA A 333 6.03 23.24 -6.88
C ALA A 333 5.69 23.33 -5.38
N GLU A 334 4.59 22.72 -4.95
CA GLU A 334 4.13 22.69 -3.55
C GLU A 334 4.54 21.40 -2.83
N ARG A 335 5.26 20.49 -3.50
CA ARG A 335 5.77 19.27 -2.86
C ARG A 335 6.84 19.63 -1.80
N PRO A 336 6.93 18.88 -0.69
CA PRO A 336 8.03 19.04 0.24
C PRO A 336 9.39 18.71 -0.42
N PRO A 337 10.50 19.26 0.09
CA PRO A 337 11.83 18.83 -0.31
C PRO A 337 11.99 17.31 -0.11
N LEU A 338 12.72 16.65 -1.01
CA LEU A 338 13.03 15.23 -0.92
C LEU A 338 14.39 15.02 -0.26
N ARG A 339 14.45 14.22 0.80
CA ARG A 339 15.69 13.74 1.43
C ARG A 339 15.79 12.23 1.19
N LEU A 340 16.39 11.86 0.06
CA LEU A 340 16.44 10.48 -0.40
C LEU A 340 17.75 9.82 -0.02
N THR A 341 17.68 8.69 0.70
CA THR A 341 18.83 7.84 0.97
C THR A 341 18.66 6.52 0.24
N PHE A 342 19.52 6.25 -0.74
CA PHE A 342 19.49 4.99 -1.48
C PHE A 342 20.33 3.95 -0.78
N LEU A 343 19.73 2.80 -0.48
CA LEU A 343 20.44 1.59 -0.05
C LEU A 343 20.51 0.62 -1.22
N VAL A 344 21.67 0.54 -1.86
CA VAL A 344 21.87 -0.21 -3.10
C VAL A 344 22.57 -1.53 -2.85
N ASP A 345 21.94 -2.61 -3.27
CA ASP A 345 22.56 -3.94 -3.34
C ASP A 345 23.60 -3.96 -4.47
N VAL A 346 24.85 -4.27 -4.12
CA VAL A 346 25.97 -4.42 -5.06
C VAL A 346 26.58 -5.82 -5.02
N SER A 347 25.80 -6.81 -4.55
CA SER A 347 26.22 -8.21 -4.50
C SER A 347 26.52 -8.79 -5.88
N GLY A 348 27.14 -9.97 -5.89
CA GLY A 348 27.50 -10.66 -7.15
C GLY A 348 26.28 -10.98 -8.03
N SER A 349 25.10 -11.22 -7.43
CA SER A 349 23.87 -11.51 -8.17
C SER A 349 23.33 -10.28 -8.92
N MET A 350 23.68 -9.07 -8.48
CA MET A 350 23.35 -7.80 -9.14
C MET A 350 24.19 -7.50 -10.39
N SER A 351 25.18 -8.35 -10.73
CA SER A 351 26.19 -8.05 -11.76
C SER A 351 25.67 -7.96 -13.20
N SER A 352 24.46 -8.44 -13.45
CA SER A 352 23.86 -8.39 -14.79
C SER A 352 23.37 -6.97 -15.13
N PHE A 353 23.35 -6.64 -16.43
CA PHE A 353 23.01 -5.29 -16.88
C PHE A 353 21.55 -4.92 -16.56
N ASP A 354 20.64 -5.89 -16.65
CA ASP A 354 19.24 -5.79 -16.27
C ASP A 354 19.00 -5.65 -14.74
N LYS A 355 20.08 -5.60 -13.94
CA LYS A 355 20.08 -5.30 -12.51
C LYS A 355 20.86 -4.02 -12.22
N ILE A 356 22.17 -4.10 -11.90
CA ILE A 356 22.93 -2.91 -11.51
C ILE A 356 22.97 -1.84 -12.61
N GLY A 357 22.95 -2.23 -13.89
CA GLY A 357 22.85 -1.29 -15.01
C GLY A 357 21.55 -0.51 -14.95
N LEU A 358 20.43 -1.23 -14.81
CA LEU A 358 19.10 -0.65 -14.68
C LEU A 358 18.93 0.19 -13.41
N VAL A 359 19.54 -0.19 -12.28
CA VAL A 359 19.61 0.64 -11.07
C VAL A 359 20.25 1.99 -11.38
N ARG A 360 21.42 2.00 -12.03
CA ARG A 360 22.12 3.25 -12.37
C ARG A 360 21.28 4.14 -13.30
N GLU A 361 20.65 3.55 -14.31
CA GLU A 361 19.78 4.29 -15.23
C GLU A 361 18.55 4.85 -14.51
N SER A 362 17.92 4.05 -13.65
CA SER A 362 16.72 4.45 -12.90
C SER A 362 17.00 5.57 -11.90
N LEU A 363 18.10 5.47 -11.15
CA LEU A 363 18.52 6.53 -10.23
C LEU A 363 18.93 7.80 -10.99
N SER A 364 19.55 7.67 -12.17
CA SER A 364 19.89 8.84 -12.99
C SER A 364 18.63 9.58 -13.45
N LEU A 365 17.60 8.85 -13.90
CA LEU A 365 16.30 9.44 -14.27
C LEU A 365 15.66 10.20 -13.10
N LEU A 366 15.74 9.63 -11.89
CA LEU A 366 15.22 10.26 -10.69
C LEU A 366 15.96 11.56 -10.34
N VAL A 367 17.29 11.53 -10.35
CA VAL A 367 18.13 12.71 -10.04
C VAL A 367 17.84 13.88 -10.98
N ASP A 368 17.47 13.60 -12.23
CA ASP A 368 17.09 14.64 -13.18
C ASP A 368 15.80 15.38 -12.78
N GLN A 369 14.88 14.72 -12.06
CA GLN A 369 13.64 15.32 -11.54
C GLN A 369 13.81 16.10 -10.23
N LEU A 370 14.96 15.95 -9.57
CA LEU A 370 15.20 16.63 -8.29
C LEU A 370 15.37 18.15 -8.48
N GLY A 371 14.73 18.88 -7.57
CA GLY A 371 14.79 20.32 -7.42
C GLY A 371 15.93 20.76 -6.50
N PRO A 372 16.18 22.08 -6.38
CA PRO A 372 17.34 22.63 -5.68
C PRO A 372 17.36 22.34 -4.17
N GLU A 373 16.19 22.20 -3.55
CA GLU A 373 16.03 21.94 -2.11
C GLU A 373 16.22 20.46 -1.74
N ASP A 374 16.24 19.56 -2.73
CA ASP A 374 16.35 18.12 -2.51
C ASP A 374 17.79 17.70 -2.20
N SER A 375 17.97 16.51 -1.62
CA SER A 375 19.28 15.90 -1.44
C SER A 375 19.25 14.39 -1.62
N VAL A 376 20.40 13.85 -1.99
CA VAL A 376 20.63 12.42 -2.19
C VAL A 376 21.80 11.96 -1.33
N ALA A 377 21.63 10.81 -0.70
CA ALA A 377 22.71 10.03 -0.10
C ALA A 377 22.69 8.62 -0.69
N VAL A 378 23.86 7.96 -0.76
CA VAL A 378 23.99 6.61 -1.33
C VAL A 378 24.83 5.74 -0.42
N VAL A 379 24.23 4.65 0.03
CA VAL A 379 24.86 3.56 0.75
C VAL A 379 24.80 2.32 -0.13
N THR A 380 25.87 1.55 -0.15
CA THR A 380 25.87 0.22 -0.77
C THR A 380 25.96 -0.86 0.27
N TYR A 381 25.37 -2.01 -0.02
CA TYR A 381 25.55 -3.22 0.78
C TYR A 381 25.81 -4.42 -0.12
N ALA A 382 26.71 -5.27 0.34
CA ALA A 382 27.02 -6.59 -0.19
C ALA A 382 27.84 -7.31 0.89
N GLY A 383 29.06 -7.75 0.54
CA GLY A 383 30.03 -8.24 1.50
C GLY A 383 30.44 -7.23 2.59
N ARG A 384 30.34 -5.93 2.32
CA ARG A 384 30.55 -4.82 3.27
C ARG A 384 29.50 -3.74 3.04
N THR A 385 29.28 -2.87 4.02
CA THR A 385 28.48 -1.66 3.86
C THR A 385 29.41 -0.46 3.64
N GLU A 386 29.08 0.41 2.69
CA GLU A 386 29.91 1.57 2.34
C GLU A 386 29.05 2.79 2.00
N VAL A 387 29.39 3.94 2.56
CA VAL A 387 28.83 5.23 2.14
C VAL A 387 29.53 5.65 0.85
N VAL A 388 28.81 5.59 -0.26
CA VAL A 388 29.29 6.02 -1.58
C VAL A 388 29.12 7.53 -1.75
N LEU A 389 28.07 8.08 -1.14
CA LEU A 389 27.75 9.50 -1.20
C LEU A 389 27.09 9.93 0.12
N GLU A 390 27.76 10.83 0.84
CA GLU A 390 27.17 11.57 1.98
C GLU A 390 25.98 12.43 1.51
N PRO A 391 25.05 12.82 2.40
CA PRO A 391 23.91 13.67 2.04
C PRO A 391 24.33 14.90 1.23
N THR A 392 24.00 14.89 -0.06
CA THR A 392 24.49 15.86 -1.04
C THR A 392 23.30 16.57 -1.68
N SER A 393 23.31 17.91 -1.66
CA SER A 393 22.27 18.71 -2.32
C SER A 393 22.19 18.37 -3.82
N ALA A 394 20.95 18.30 -4.32
CA ALA A 394 20.64 18.09 -5.73
C ALA A 394 21.11 19.24 -6.65
N LEU A 395 21.57 20.37 -6.10
CA LEU A 395 22.32 21.37 -6.88
C LEU A 395 23.65 20.81 -7.41
N ASN A 396 24.23 19.82 -6.74
CA ASN A 396 25.46 19.14 -7.15
C ASN A 396 25.17 17.91 -8.02
N LYS A 397 24.28 18.04 -9.02
CA LYS A 397 23.82 16.92 -9.87
C LYS A 397 24.98 16.10 -10.45
N TYR A 398 26.05 16.76 -10.89
CA TYR A 398 27.22 16.06 -11.43
C TYR A 398 27.84 15.10 -10.42
N THR A 399 28.02 15.53 -9.17
CA THR A 399 28.58 14.69 -8.09
C THR A 399 27.69 13.49 -7.80
N ILE A 400 26.38 13.71 -7.73
CA ILE A 400 25.40 12.63 -7.48
C ILE A 400 25.41 11.62 -8.64
N GLN A 401 25.32 12.10 -9.88
CA GLN A 401 25.36 11.23 -11.06
C GLN A 401 26.69 10.48 -11.16
N ASP A 402 27.81 11.09 -10.76
CA ASP A 402 29.11 10.44 -10.77
C ASP A 402 29.20 9.31 -9.73
N ALA A 403 28.68 9.52 -8.52
CA ALA A 403 28.55 8.48 -7.51
C ALA A 403 27.71 7.30 -8.01
N ILE A 404 26.55 7.58 -8.64
CA ILE A 404 25.68 6.55 -9.23
C ILE A 404 26.40 5.78 -10.34
N ARG A 405 27.08 6.46 -11.26
CA ARG A 405 27.83 5.81 -12.36
C ARG A 405 28.94 4.88 -11.85
N ARG A 406 29.53 5.18 -10.68
CA ARG A 406 30.61 4.42 -10.07
C ARG A 406 30.15 3.22 -9.25
N LEU A 407 28.86 3.06 -8.97
CA LEU A 407 28.33 1.86 -8.31
C LEU A 407 28.83 0.64 -9.08
N GLN A 408 29.47 -0.33 -8.45
CA GLN A 408 29.98 -1.54 -9.10
C GLN A 408 29.67 -2.73 -8.22
N THR A 409 29.42 -3.89 -8.84
CA THR A 409 29.16 -5.11 -8.08
C THR A 409 30.47 -5.72 -7.59
N GLY A 410 30.43 -6.29 -6.38
CA GLY A 410 31.59 -6.95 -5.79
C GLY A 410 31.49 -7.10 -4.26
N GLY A 411 32.20 -8.09 -3.72
CA GLY A 411 32.36 -8.31 -2.28
C GLY A 411 32.01 -9.72 -1.82
N GLY A 412 32.88 -10.30 -0.97
CA GLY A 412 32.58 -11.43 -0.08
C GLY A 412 32.39 -10.96 1.36
N THR A 413 31.95 -11.86 2.25
CA THR A 413 31.38 -11.60 3.58
C THR A 413 32.28 -10.84 4.58
N ALA A 414 31.77 -9.74 5.18
CA ALA A 414 31.83 -9.40 6.62
C ALA A 414 31.00 -8.15 7.03
N MET A 415 30.02 -8.39 7.90
CA MET A 415 29.69 -7.67 9.17
C MET A 415 29.35 -6.16 9.19
N GLY A 416 28.12 -5.82 8.75
CA GLY A 416 27.39 -4.58 9.06
C GLY A 416 25.92 -4.65 8.57
N SER A 417 24.98 -3.96 9.22
CA SER A 417 23.58 -3.83 8.77
C SER A 417 23.46 -2.66 7.79
N GLY A 418 23.18 -2.94 6.51
CA GLY A 418 23.02 -1.91 5.48
C GLY A 418 21.85 -0.98 5.76
N VAL A 419 20.78 -1.54 6.36
CA VAL A 419 19.60 -0.78 6.79
C VAL A 419 19.95 0.25 7.87
N GLU A 420 20.71 -0.15 8.89
CA GLU A 420 21.10 0.76 9.98
C GLU A 420 21.94 1.92 9.46
N LEU A 421 22.96 1.64 8.64
CA LEU A 421 23.80 2.69 8.06
C LEU A 421 22.98 3.64 7.15
N ALA A 422 22.04 3.11 6.37
CA ALA A 422 21.15 3.93 5.56
C ALA A 422 20.29 4.85 6.42
N TYR A 423 19.73 4.36 7.54
CA TYR A 423 18.95 5.19 8.45
C TYR A 423 19.80 6.21 9.22
N ASP A 424 21.02 5.86 9.60
CA ASP A 424 21.95 6.81 10.21
C ASP A 424 22.25 7.96 9.25
N LEU A 425 22.47 7.65 7.98
CA LEU A 425 22.70 8.64 6.93
C LEU A 425 21.45 9.47 6.64
N ALA A 426 20.27 8.83 6.62
CA ALA A 426 18.99 9.51 6.47
C ALA A 426 18.72 10.47 7.63
N MET A 427 19.07 10.08 8.87
CA MET A 427 19.00 10.95 10.05
C MET A 427 19.95 12.14 9.97
N GLN A 428 21.16 11.96 9.43
CA GLN A 428 22.10 13.07 9.22
C GLN A 428 21.55 14.09 8.21
N GLY A 429 20.86 13.62 7.17
CA GLY A 429 20.18 14.44 6.17
C GLY A 429 18.75 14.85 6.53
N TYR A 430 18.28 14.53 7.74
CA TYR A 430 16.87 14.68 8.11
C TYR A 430 16.47 16.15 8.15
N VAL A 431 15.34 16.46 7.51
CA VAL A 431 14.73 17.79 7.56
C VAL A 431 13.26 17.66 7.98
N PRO A 432 12.84 18.28 9.10
CA PRO A 432 11.43 18.30 9.48
C PRO A 432 10.54 18.88 8.38
N GLY A 433 9.44 18.20 8.06
CA GLY A 433 8.51 18.61 7.00
C GLY A 433 8.99 18.34 5.57
N ALA A 434 10.20 17.81 5.39
CA ALA A 434 10.63 17.20 4.13
C ALA A 434 10.10 15.76 4.02
N GLU A 435 10.06 15.23 2.80
CA GLU A 435 9.87 13.80 2.59
C GLU A 435 11.22 13.10 2.82
N ASN A 436 11.40 12.53 4.02
CA ASN A 436 12.61 11.82 4.40
C ASN A 436 12.39 10.33 4.12
N ARG A 437 13.12 9.78 3.14
CA ARG A 437 12.85 8.43 2.65
C ARG A 437 14.12 7.64 2.38
N VAL A 438 14.15 6.42 2.90
CA VAL A 438 15.11 5.38 2.50
C VAL A 438 14.51 4.60 1.34
N ILE A 439 15.28 4.37 0.28
CA ILE A 439 14.86 3.57 -0.87
C ILE A 439 15.83 2.40 -1.03
N VAL A 440 15.36 1.19 -0.83
CA VAL A 440 16.15 -0.05 -0.97
C VAL A 440 16.07 -0.54 -2.41
N LEU A 441 17.22 -0.78 -3.05
CA LEU A 441 17.32 -1.31 -4.42
C LEU A 441 18.03 -2.66 -4.38
N SER A 442 17.33 -3.75 -4.69
CA SER A 442 17.87 -5.13 -4.58
C SER A 442 17.23 -6.08 -5.58
N ASP A 443 17.84 -7.24 -5.80
CA ASP A 443 17.25 -8.39 -6.50
C ASP A 443 16.54 -9.38 -5.55
N GLY A 444 16.31 -8.98 -4.30
CA GLY A 444 15.54 -9.72 -3.31
C GLY A 444 16.37 -10.57 -2.36
N ASP A 445 17.70 -10.44 -2.34
CA ASP A 445 18.51 -11.08 -1.31
C ASP A 445 18.45 -10.28 0.00
N ALA A 446 17.70 -10.79 0.97
CA ALA A 446 17.46 -10.15 2.26
C ALA A 446 18.66 -10.20 3.23
N ASN A 447 19.89 -10.31 2.72
CA ASN A 447 21.13 -10.19 3.48
C ASN A 447 21.44 -8.72 3.85
N ILE A 448 20.42 -7.91 4.13
CA ILE A 448 20.53 -6.47 4.40
C ILE A 448 21.07 -6.20 5.83
N GLY A 449 21.35 -7.24 6.63
CA GLY A 449 22.06 -7.11 7.89
C GLY A 449 22.27 -8.41 8.68
N HIS A 450 22.92 -8.29 9.85
CA HIS A 450 23.22 -9.39 10.79
C HIS A 450 22.06 -9.68 11.76
N THR A 451 21.03 -8.85 11.68
CA THR A 451 19.87 -8.87 12.58
C THR A 451 18.81 -9.81 12.02
N SER A 452 18.12 -10.54 12.90
CA SER A 452 16.92 -11.31 12.53
C SER A 452 15.93 -10.45 11.73
N HIS A 453 15.15 -11.06 10.84
CA HIS A 453 14.13 -10.37 10.03
C HIS A 453 13.23 -9.45 10.89
N GLU A 454 12.77 -9.94 12.04
CA GLU A 454 11.96 -9.14 12.97
C GLU A 454 12.69 -7.90 13.53
N GLY A 455 14.01 -7.99 13.75
CA GLY A 455 14.78 -6.87 14.25
C GLY A 455 14.94 -5.77 13.18
N ILE A 456 15.10 -6.15 11.92
CA ILE A 456 15.09 -5.19 10.79
C ILE A 456 13.73 -4.50 10.72
N LEU A 457 12.62 -5.26 10.78
CA LEU A 457 11.27 -4.69 10.75
C LEU A 457 11.01 -3.76 11.94
N ARG A 458 11.46 -4.11 13.15
CA ARG A 458 11.35 -3.23 14.33
C ARG A 458 12.11 -1.92 14.13
N THR A 459 13.31 -1.96 13.57
CA THR A 459 14.10 -0.76 13.25
C THR A 459 13.35 0.12 12.26
N ILE A 460 12.86 -0.46 11.16
CA ILE A 460 12.10 0.26 10.14
C ILE A 460 10.88 0.95 10.73
N THR A 461 10.06 0.23 11.51
CA THR A 461 8.88 0.81 12.17
C THR A 461 9.25 1.95 13.11
N ALA A 462 10.34 1.83 13.88
CA ALA A 462 10.79 2.90 14.78
C ALA A 462 11.23 4.16 14.03
N TYR A 463 11.86 4.02 12.85
CA TYR A 463 12.21 5.17 12.01
C TYR A 463 11.01 5.76 11.24
N SER A 464 10.07 4.92 10.80
CA SER A 464 8.82 5.37 10.18
C SER A 464 8.01 6.26 11.12
N GLN A 465 7.89 5.85 12.39
CA GLN A 465 7.27 6.65 13.46
C GLN A 465 7.99 7.98 13.72
N ARG A 466 9.27 8.10 13.34
CA ARG A 466 10.06 9.33 13.41
C ARG A 466 10.02 10.16 12.13
N GLY A 467 9.22 9.75 11.14
CA GLY A 467 9.04 10.44 9.86
C GLY A 467 10.09 10.11 8.81
N ILE A 468 10.81 8.99 8.93
CA ILE A 468 11.69 8.46 7.87
C ILE A 468 11.09 7.18 7.31
N THR A 469 10.43 7.29 6.16
CA THR A 469 9.75 6.17 5.48
C THR A 469 10.73 5.29 4.70
N LEU A 470 10.29 4.09 4.32
CA LEU A 470 11.07 3.15 3.52
C LEU A 470 10.26 2.61 2.36
N SER A 471 10.81 2.72 1.14
CA SER A 471 10.29 2.07 -0.06
C SER A 471 11.28 1.04 -0.58
N THR A 472 10.79 0.00 -1.21
CA THR A 472 11.62 -1.07 -1.77
C THR A 472 11.43 -1.18 -3.28
N VAL A 473 12.52 -1.38 -4.00
CA VAL A 473 12.53 -1.48 -5.46
C VAL A 473 13.31 -2.72 -5.88
N GLY A 474 12.60 -3.66 -6.50
CA GLY A 474 13.13 -4.91 -6.99
C GLY A 474 13.71 -4.82 -8.41
N PHE A 475 14.78 -5.58 -8.67
CA PHE A 475 15.42 -5.70 -9.98
C PHE A 475 15.77 -7.15 -10.33
N GLY A 476 15.74 -7.48 -11.62
CA GLY A 476 16.21 -8.80 -12.11
C GLY A 476 15.32 -10.00 -11.76
N MET A 477 15.76 -11.21 -12.11
CA MET A 477 14.98 -12.46 -11.99
C MET A 477 15.77 -13.59 -11.32
N GLY A 478 15.07 -14.67 -10.93
CA GLY A 478 15.66 -15.98 -10.64
C GLY A 478 15.81 -16.36 -9.16
N ASN A 479 15.98 -15.38 -8.26
CA ASN A 479 16.12 -15.57 -6.80
C ASN A 479 15.26 -14.58 -5.99
N TYR A 480 14.23 -14.03 -6.62
CA TYR A 480 13.52 -12.86 -6.12
C TYR A 480 12.65 -13.16 -4.87
N GLN A 481 12.87 -12.43 -3.77
CA GLN A 481 12.05 -12.51 -2.55
C GLN A 481 11.05 -11.36 -2.46
N ASP A 482 10.01 -11.45 -3.29
CA ASP A 482 8.90 -10.51 -3.37
C ASP A 482 8.30 -10.18 -1.99
N VAL A 483 8.04 -11.23 -1.21
CA VAL A 483 7.39 -11.16 0.11
C VAL A 483 8.17 -10.31 1.11
N MET A 484 9.49 -10.45 1.14
CA MET A 484 10.31 -9.72 2.10
C MET A 484 10.38 -8.24 1.73
N MET A 485 10.55 -7.92 0.45
CA MET A 485 10.60 -6.54 -0.02
C MET A 485 9.28 -5.81 0.21
N GLU A 486 8.16 -6.49 -0.01
CA GLU A 486 6.82 -6.00 0.31
C GLU A 486 6.67 -5.75 1.84
N GLN A 487 7.09 -6.71 2.67
CA GLN A 487 7.02 -6.57 4.14
C GLN A 487 7.86 -5.40 4.67
N LEU A 488 9.06 -5.16 4.10
CA LEU A 488 9.91 -4.05 4.48
C LEU A 488 9.24 -2.70 4.16
N ALA A 489 8.68 -2.56 2.96
CA ALA A 489 7.97 -1.34 2.54
C ALA A 489 6.72 -1.09 3.40
N ASN A 490 5.89 -2.12 3.58
CA ASN A 490 4.67 -2.04 4.40
C ASN A 490 4.96 -1.67 5.87
N LYS A 491 6.12 -2.05 6.42
CA LYS A 491 6.52 -1.66 7.79
C LYS A 491 7.17 -0.28 7.90
N GLY A 492 7.53 0.31 6.77
CA GLY A 492 8.15 1.63 6.67
C GLY A 492 7.26 2.70 6.05
N ASP A 493 5.95 2.49 6.02
CA ASP A 493 4.94 3.41 5.46
C ASP A 493 5.34 3.90 4.05
N GLY A 494 5.76 2.95 3.21
CA GLY A 494 6.16 3.21 1.83
C GLY A 494 5.78 2.09 0.89
N ASN A 495 6.06 2.29 -0.39
CA ASN A 495 5.57 1.41 -1.44
C ASN A 495 6.63 0.40 -1.88
N TYR A 496 6.14 -0.68 -2.46
CA TYR A 496 6.95 -1.70 -3.10
C TYR A 496 6.77 -1.65 -4.62
N SER A 497 7.87 -1.67 -5.37
CA SER A 497 7.87 -1.61 -6.83
C SER A 497 8.87 -2.57 -7.43
N TYR A 498 8.64 -3.01 -8.67
CA TYR A 498 9.57 -3.83 -9.43
C TYR A 498 9.87 -3.19 -10.78
N ILE A 499 11.16 -3.03 -11.09
CA ILE A 499 11.62 -2.40 -12.32
C ILE A 499 12.27 -3.47 -13.21
N ASP A 500 11.61 -3.77 -14.32
CA ASP A 500 12.07 -4.68 -15.38
C ASP A 500 12.64 -3.96 -16.61
N SER A 501 12.41 -2.64 -16.71
CA SER A 501 12.69 -1.86 -17.90
C SER A 501 12.84 -0.38 -17.56
N LEU A 502 13.49 0.38 -18.46
CA LEU A 502 13.62 1.83 -18.30
C LEU A 502 12.26 2.55 -18.35
N GLN A 503 11.29 1.97 -19.06
CA GLN A 503 9.93 2.50 -19.08
C GLN A 503 9.27 2.37 -17.71
N GLU A 504 9.43 1.23 -17.05
CA GLU A 504 8.94 1.05 -15.68
C GLU A 504 9.68 1.93 -14.68
N ALA A 505 10.99 2.10 -14.86
CA ALA A 505 11.76 3.03 -14.04
C ALA A 505 11.23 4.47 -14.10
N ARG A 506 10.79 4.94 -15.28
CA ARG A 506 10.14 6.24 -15.43
C ARG A 506 8.80 6.27 -14.70
N ALA A 507 7.97 5.24 -14.85
CA ALA A 507 6.69 5.16 -14.16
C ALA A 507 6.87 5.19 -12.63
N VAL A 508 7.81 4.42 -12.09
CA VAL A 508 8.07 4.35 -10.64
C VAL A 508 8.68 5.65 -10.11
N PHE A 509 9.79 6.13 -10.69
CA PHE A 509 10.55 7.23 -10.09
C PHE A 509 10.14 8.63 -10.57
N VAL A 510 9.74 8.80 -11.83
CA VAL A 510 9.38 10.11 -12.36
C VAL A 510 7.93 10.42 -12.04
N GLU A 511 7.03 9.49 -12.35
CA GLU A 511 5.59 9.67 -12.16
C GLU A 511 5.16 9.29 -10.74
N GLY A 512 5.59 8.15 -10.22
CA GLY A 512 5.18 7.60 -8.93
C GLY A 512 5.77 8.33 -7.73
N LEU A 513 7.09 8.48 -7.65
CA LEU A 513 7.75 9.10 -6.48
C LEU A 513 7.30 10.56 -6.28
N THR A 514 7.15 11.34 -7.36
CA THR A 514 6.67 12.73 -7.26
C THR A 514 5.22 12.81 -6.74
N ARG A 515 4.37 11.85 -7.12
CA ARG A 515 2.97 11.77 -6.66
C ARG A 515 2.87 11.31 -5.20
N THR A 516 3.66 10.32 -4.82
CA THR A 516 3.67 9.74 -3.46
C THR A 516 4.39 10.62 -2.44
N ALA A 517 5.33 11.47 -2.87
CA ALA A 517 6.06 12.39 -2.00
C ALA A 517 5.21 13.47 -1.32
N LEU A 518 4.00 13.72 -1.82
CA LEU A 518 3.05 14.59 -1.14
C LEU A 518 1.83 13.77 -0.73
N THR A 519 1.85 13.29 0.51
CA THR A 519 0.70 12.65 1.14
C THR A 519 -0.45 13.64 1.30
N ILE A 520 -1.59 13.36 0.66
CA ILE A 520 -2.81 14.16 0.76
C ILE A 520 -3.80 13.62 1.78
N ALA A 521 -3.71 12.34 2.12
CA ALA A 521 -4.30 11.76 3.32
C ALA A 521 -3.58 10.46 3.72
N ARG A 522 -3.72 10.11 5.00
CA ARG A 522 -3.16 8.90 5.61
C ARG A 522 -4.27 7.99 6.12
N ASP A 523 -3.93 6.75 6.42
CA ASP A 523 -4.82 5.76 7.03
C ASP A 523 -6.15 5.68 6.25
N VAL A 524 -6.03 5.50 4.93
CA VAL A 524 -7.18 5.56 4.04
C VAL A 524 -7.79 4.17 3.91
N LYS A 525 -9.03 4.04 4.38
CA LYS A 525 -9.83 2.81 4.32
C LYS A 525 -11.02 3.00 3.38
N ILE A 526 -11.34 1.98 2.60
CA ILE A 526 -12.57 1.92 1.82
C ILE A 526 -13.44 0.81 2.40
N GLN A 527 -14.73 1.11 2.62
CA GLN A 527 -15.75 0.14 2.97
C GLN A 527 -16.91 0.24 1.99
N VAL A 528 -17.25 -0.86 1.31
CA VAL A 528 -18.42 -0.94 0.44
C VAL A 528 -19.52 -1.70 1.19
N GLU A 529 -20.66 -1.05 1.36
CA GLU A 529 -21.86 -1.60 1.97
C GLU A 529 -22.89 -1.93 0.88
N PHE A 530 -23.25 -3.20 0.73
CA PHE A 530 -24.22 -3.64 -0.27
C PHE A 530 -25.64 -3.67 0.30
N ASN A 531 -26.62 -3.24 -0.48
CA ASN A 531 -28.02 -3.25 -0.06
C ASN A 531 -28.61 -4.68 -0.19
N PRO A 532 -29.03 -5.34 0.91
CA PRO A 532 -29.61 -6.69 0.89
C PRO A 532 -30.93 -6.78 0.12
N GLN A 533 -31.60 -5.66 -0.15
CA GLN A 533 -32.80 -5.61 -0.98
C GLN A 533 -32.50 -5.48 -2.49
N ALA A 534 -31.22 -5.34 -2.86
CA ALA A 534 -30.80 -5.20 -4.25
C ALA A 534 -29.77 -6.24 -4.68
N VAL A 535 -28.84 -6.59 -3.80
CA VAL A 535 -27.72 -7.48 -4.09
C VAL A 535 -27.88 -8.75 -3.27
N ILE A 536 -27.80 -9.91 -3.94
CA ILE A 536 -27.83 -11.23 -3.29
C ILE A 536 -26.43 -11.58 -2.78
N ALA A 537 -25.43 -11.40 -3.63
CA ALA A 537 -24.05 -11.76 -3.34
C ALA A 537 -23.08 -10.81 -4.04
N TYR A 538 -21.90 -10.63 -3.47
CA TYR A 538 -20.81 -9.88 -4.07
C TYR A 538 -19.47 -10.63 -3.93
N ARG A 539 -18.47 -10.20 -4.69
CA ARG A 539 -17.07 -10.63 -4.54
C ARG A 539 -16.14 -9.49 -4.90
N LEU A 540 -15.19 -9.17 -4.02
CA LEU A 540 -14.09 -8.27 -4.33
C LEU A 540 -13.07 -9.00 -5.21
N VAL A 541 -12.78 -8.46 -6.39
CA VAL A 541 -11.86 -9.05 -7.36
C VAL A 541 -10.44 -8.55 -7.07
N GLY A 542 -9.60 -9.43 -6.50
CA GLY A 542 -8.28 -9.06 -5.97
C GLY A 542 -8.36 -8.62 -4.50
N TYR A 543 -7.34 -7.89 -4.04
CA TYR A 543 -7.21 -7.33 -2.69
C TYR A 543 -7.17 -8.38 -1.56
N GLU A 544 -6.87 -9.65 -1.86
CA GLU A 544 -6.86 -10.73 -0.86
C GLU A 544 -5.84 -10.47 0.28
N ASN A 545 -4.73 -9.78 0.01
CA ASN A 545 -3.71 -9.38 1.00
C ASN A 545 -3.94 -7.99 1.63
N ARG A 546 -4.97 -7.25 1.19
CA ARG A 546 -5.30 -5.89 1.66
C ARG A 546 -6.68 -5.83 2.35
N ASP A 547 -7.28 -7.00 2.61
CA ASP A 547 -8.53 -7.13 3.35
C ASP A 547 -8.39 -6.64 4.79
N ILE A 548 -9.39 -5.90 5.25
CA ILE A 548 -9.48 -5.37 6.61
C ILE A 548 -10.80 -5.86 7.19
N ALA A 549 -10.79 -6.37 8.41
CA ALA A 549 -12.04 -6.76 9.07
C ALA A 549 -12.98 -5.55 9.19
N ASP A 550 -14.27 -5.70 8.88
CA ASP A 550 -15.19 -4.55 8.80
C ASP A 550 -15.33 -3.75 10.10
N ARG A 551 -15.19 -4.44 11.24
CA ARG A 551 -15.17 -3.83 12.57
C ARG A 551 -14.00 -2.87 12.76
N ASP A 552 -12.92 -3.07 12.02
CA ASP A 552 -11.70 -2.28 12.09
C ASP A 552 -11.74 -1.04 11.16
N PHE A 553 -12.82 -0.87 10.37
CA PHE A 553 -13.00 0.32 9.51
C PHE A 553 -12.86 1.65 10.27
N ARG A 554 -13.28 1.70 11.55
CA ARG A 554 -13.21 2.90 12.39
C ARG A 554 -12.11 2.82 13.45
N VAL A 555 -11.23 1.83 13.37
CA VAL A 555 -10.13 1.62 14.31
C VAL A 555 -8.88 2.27 13.75
N ASP A 556 -8.49 3.39 14.35
CA ASP A 556 -7.34 4.21 13.93
C ASP A 556 -5.98 3.54 14.16
N ALA A 557 -5.95 2.43 14.93
CA ALA A 557 -4.75 1.63 15.20
C ALA A 557 -4.47 0.58 14.12
N VAL A 558 -5.46 0.28 13.26
CA VAL A 558 -5.26 -0.56 12.07
C VAL A 558 -4.86 0.36 10.95
N ASP A 559 -3.62 0.23 10.47
CA ASP A 559 -3.14 1.03 9.36
C ASP A 559 -3.69 0.51 8.02
N ALA A 560 -3.95 1.43 7.09
CA ALA A 560 -4.58 1.17 5.80
C ALA A 560 -3.90 1.92 4.64
N GLY A 561 -2.75 2.55 4.92
CA GLY A 561 -1.88 3.20 3.95
C GLY A 561 -2.28 4.62 3.57
N GLU A 562 -1.43 5.22 2.73
CA GLU A 562 -1.52 6.61 2.32
C GLU A 562 -2.03 6.78 0.89
N ILE A 563 -2.60 7.95 0.61
CA ILE A 563 -2.80 8.41 -0.76
C ILE A 563 -1.95 9.65 -1.00
N GLY A 564 -1.11 9.57 -2.03
CA GLY A 564 -0.33 10.68 -2.56
C GLY A 564 -1.11 11.59 -3.52
N SER A 565 -0.55 12.76 -3.77
CA SER A 565 -1.04 13.74 -4.75
C SER A 565 -1.30 13.09 -6.11
N GLY A 566 -2.53 13.21 -6.60
CA GLY A 566 -2.94 12.70 -7.92
C GLY A 566 -2.99 11.16 -8.02
N HIS A 567 -2.73 10.42 -6.95
CA HIS A 567 -2.80 8.96 -6.97
C HIS A 567 -4.24 8.48 -7.14
N SER A 568 -4.42 7.34 -7.81
CA SER A 568 -5.73 6.75 -8.09
C SER A 568 -5.75 5.29 -7.66
N VAL A 569 -6.84 4.86 -7.06
CA VAL A 569 -7.05 3.47 -6.64
C VAL A 569 -8.33 2.94 -7.26
N THR A 570 -8.29 1.72 -7.76
CA THR A 570 -9.41 1.06 -8.44
C THR A 570 -9.66 -0.31 -7.83
N ALA A 571 -10.91 -0.56 -7.46
CA ALA A 571 -11.41 -1.86 -7.07
C ALA A 571 -12.54 -2.29 -8.02
N VAL A 572 -12.64 -3.60 -8.25
CA VAL A 572 -13.70 -4.21 -9.06
C VAL A 572 -14.43 -5.22 -8.20
N TYR A 573 -15.75 -5.16 -8.20
CA TYR A 573 -16.63 -6.13 -7.58
C TYR A 573 -17.41 -6.89 -8.65
N GLU A 574 -17.60 -8.18 -8.42
CA GLU A 574 -18.60 -8.96 -9.13
C GLU A 574 -19.86 -9.07 -8.27
N LEU A 575 -21.03 -8.82 -8.85
CA LEU A 575 -22.32 -8.74 -8.15
C LEU A 575 -23.33 -9.72 -8.75
N VAL A 576 -24.14 -10.30 -7.87
CA VAL A 576 -25.38 -11.00 -8.22
C VAL A 576 -26.54 -10.19 -7.68
N LEU A 577 -27.39 -9.69 -8.57
CA LEU A 577 -28.52 -8.83 -8.20
C LEU A 577 -29.79 -9.66 -7.97
N LYS A 578 -30.71 -9.14 -7.15
CA LYS A 578 -32.09 -9.64 -7.09
C LYS A 578 -32.79 -9.37 -8.43
N ASP A 579 -33.89 -10.06 -8.73
CA ASP A 579 -34.64 -9.87 -9.99
C ASP A 579 -35.28 -8.48 -10.08
N ARG A 580 -35.74 -7.98 -8.93
CA ARG A 580 -36.28 -6.63 -8.75
C ARG A 580 -35.46 -5.91 -7.69
N PRO A 581 -34.22 -5.50 -8.02
CA PRO A 581 -33.34 -4.89 -7.05
C PRO A 581 -33.86 -3.50 -6.68
N ALA A 582 -33.76 -3.16 -5.39
CA ALA A 582 -34.04 -1.84 -4.87
C ALA A 582 -33.22 -0.75 -5.60
N ALA A 583 -33.64 0.52 -5.45
CA ALA A 583 -33.00 1.63 -6.13
C ALA A 583 -31.52 1.80 -5.73
N GLU A 584 -31.21 1.72 -4.44
CA GLU A 584 -29.83 1.75 -3.95
C GLU A 584 -29.18 0.36 -4.08
N LEU A 585 -28.03 0.27 -4.74
CA LEU A 585 -27.27 -0.98 -4.88
C LEU A 585 -26.19 -1.11 -3.80
N ALA A 586 -25.42 -0.03 -3.59
CA ALA A 586 -24.31 -0.01 -2.65
C ALA A 586 -24.01 1.41 -2.14
N THR A 587 -23.39 1.50 -0.97
CA THR A 587 -22.82 2.72 -0.42
C THR A 587 -21.32 2.53 -0.22
N VAL A 588 -20.51 3.36 -0.88
CA VAL A 588 -19.05 3.37 -0.71
C VAL A 588 -18.68 4.41 0.33
N ARG A 589 -18.03 3.98 1.40
CA ARG A 589 -17.52 4.82 2.48
C ARG A 589 -16.01 4.88 2.38
N LEU A 590 -15.46 6.08 2.42
CA LEU A 590 -14.02 6.31 2.47
C LEU A 590 -13.70 7.03 3.78
N ARG A 591 -12.77 6.48 4.56
CA ARG A 591 -12.28 7.08 5.79
C ARG A 591 -10.81 7.42 5.61
N ALA A 592 -10.40 8.63 5.99
CA ALA A 592 -9.00 9.03 5.92
C ALA A 592 -8.64 10.09 6.97
N LYS A 593 -7.38 10.09 7.43
CA LYS A 593 -6.79 11.15 8.26
C LYS A 593 -6.13 12.21 7.38
N PRO A 594 -6.32 13.52 7.68
CA PRO A 594 -5.55 14.57 7.03
C PRO A 594 -4.03 14.40 7.18
N PRO A 595 -3.21 15.03 6.32
CA PRO A 595 -1.77 15.11 6.51
C PRO A 595 -1.42 15.85 7.82
N GLY A 596 -0.31 15.46 8.46
CA GLY A 596 0.19 16.07 9.70
C GLY A 596 -0.28 15.36 10.99
N PRO A 597 0.55 15.30 12.05
CA PRO A 597 0.29 14.47 13.23
C PRO A 597 -1.05 14.81 13.92
N ASP A 598 -1.70 13.79 14.51
CA ASP A 598 -2.89 13.91 15.37
C ASP A 598 -4.18 14.46 14.76
N ALA A 599 -4.27 14.59 13.43
CA ALA A 599 -5.50 14.99 12.76
C ALA A 599 -6.57 13.86 12.83
N PRO A 600 -7.81 14.15 13.29
CA PRO A 600 -8.85 13.13 13.37
C PRO A 600 -9.27 12.67 11.97
N ALA A 601 -9.56 11.38 11.86
CA ALA A 601 -10.08 10.81 10.62
C ALA A 601 -11.44 11.41 10.25
N LYS A 602 -11.65 11.60 8.95
CA LYS A 602 -12.91 12.03 8.34
C LYS A 602 -13.48 10.89 7.49
N GLU A 603 -14.81 10.86 7.35
CA GLU A 603 -15.53 9.86 6.56
C GLU A 603 -16.34 10.58 5.46
N TRP A 604 -16.30 10.04 4.25
CA TRP A 604 -17.11 10.46 3.11
C TRP A 604 -17.91 9.26 2.59
N SER A 605 -19.13 9.48 2.14
CA SER A 605 -19.96 8.42 1.56
C SER A 605 -20.46 8.79 0.16
N THR A 606 -20.54 7.80 -0.71
CA THR A 606 -21.09 7.91 -2.06
C THR A 606 -22.04 6.75 -2.31
N VAL A 607 -23.30 7.06 -2.56
CA VAL A 607 -24.34 6.06 -2.82
C VAL A 607 -24.40 5.75 -4.31
N PHE A 608 -24.43 4.47 -4.67
CA PHE A 608 -24.62 4.00 -6.03
C PHE A 608 -26.06 3.55 -6.26
N GLN A 609 -26.76 4.27 -7.13
CA GLN A 609 -28.13 3.98 -7.53
C GLN A 609 -28.15 3.07 -8.76
N ARG A 610 -29.08 2.12 -8.79
CA ARG A 610 -29.37 1.24 -9.92
C ARG A 610 -29.63 2.01 -11.21
N SER A 611 -30.28 3.18 -11.12
CA SER A 611 -30.54 4.04 -12.27
C SER A 611 -29.27 4.53 -12.98
N ASN A 612 -28.10 4.47 -12.30
CA ASN A 612 -26.81 4.85 -12.86
C ASN A 612 -26.04 3.66 -13.46
N MET A 613 -26.54 2.43 -13.27
CA MET A 613 -25.99 1.23 -13.89
C MET A 613 -26.28 1.25 -15.39
N ARG A 614 -25.30 0.85 -16.20
CA ARG A 614 -25.48 0.67 -17.64
C ARG A 614 -26.34 -0.55 -17.91
N SER A 615 -27.23 -0.46 -18.90
CA SER A 615 -28.07 -1.57 -19.32
C SER A 615 -27.26 -2.64 -20.05
N GLU A 616 -26.27 -2.20 -20.83
CA GLU A 616 -25.45 -3.06 -21.68
C GLU A 616 -23.96 -2.81 -21.45
N TRP A 617 -23.13 -3.84 -21.69
CA TRP A 617 -21.67 -3.74 -21.61
C TRP A 617 -21.11 -2.66 -22.55
N GLN A 618 -21.68 -2.53 -23.75
CA GLN A 618 -21.23 -1.60 -24.78
C GLN A 618 -21.47 -0.13 -24.39
N GLU A 619 -22.42 0.14 -23.50
CA GLU A 619 -22.70 1.47 -22.96
C GLU A 619 -21.72 1.88 -21.85
N ALA A 620 -20.99 0.92 -21.29
CA ALA A 620 -20.00 1.19 -20.25
C ALA A 620 -18.83 2.01 -20.80
N SER A 621 -18.29 2.87 -19.94
CA SER A 621 -17.18 3.74 -20.31
C SER A 621 -15.96 2.92 -20.75
N ARG A 622 -15.15 3.48 -21.64
CA ARG A 622 -13.90 2.85 -22.07
C ARG A 622 -13.01 2.47 -20.88
N SER A 623 -12.90 3.35 -19.89
CA SER A 623 -12.06 3.09 -18.72
C SER A 623 -12.61 1.97 -17.83
N TYR A 624 -13.94 1.83 -17.75
CA TYR A 624 -14.57 0.68 -17.10
C TYR A 624 -14.27 -0.62 -17.86
N ARG A 625 -14.43 -0.63 -19.18
CA ARG A 625 -14.13 -1.81 -20.01
C ARG A 625 -12.67 -2.23 -19.91
N LEU A 626 -11.75 -1.26 -19.87
CA LEU A 626 -10.32 -1.52 -19.65
C LEU A 626 -10.07 -2.17 -18.29
N ALA A 627 -10.67 -1.64 -17.20
CA ALA A 627 -10.51 -2.21 -15.87
C ALA A 627 -11.00 -3.66 -15.78
N ALA A 628 -12.17 -3.93 -16.37
CA ALA A 628 -12.73 -5.28 -16.43
C ALA A 628 -11.89 -6.22 -17.31
N ALA A 629 -11.34 -5.76 -18.44
CA ALA A 629 -10.45 -6.56 -19.28
C ALA A 629 -9.13 -6.91 -18.56
N VAL A 630 -8.53 -5.94 -17.85
CA VAL A 630 -7.33 -6.15 -17.04
C VAL A 630 -7.59 -7.12 -15.89
N ALA A 631 -8.72 -6.96 -15.18
CA ALA A 631 -9.13 -7.88 -14.13
C ALA A 631 -9.35 -9.30 -14.66
N ALA A 632 -10.03 -9.46 -15.80
CA ALA A 632 -10.22 -10.74 -16.46
C ALA A 632 -8.89 -11.39 -16.89
N PHE A 633 -7.95 -10.59 -17.40
CA PHE A 633 -6.61 -11.06 -17.77
C PHE A 633 -5.85 -11.60 -16.56
N ALA A 634 -5.82 -10.86 -15.45
CA ALA A 634 -5.17 -11.28 -14.22
C ALA A 634 -5.84 -12.52 -13.60
N GLU A 635 -7.18 -12.52 -13.49
CA GLU A 635 -7.96 -13.67 -13.01
C GLU A 635 -7.71 -14.93 -13.86
N LYS A 636 -7.55 -14.77 -15.19
CA LYS A 636 -7.26 -15.88 -16.10
C LYS A 636 -5.83 -16.40 -15.91
N LEU A 637 -4.84 -15.51 -15.78
CA LEU A 637 -3.45 -15.87 -15.51
C LEU A 637 -3.29 -16.65 -14.20
N ARG A 638 -4.01 -16.25 -13.16
CA ARG A 638 -3.99 -16.94 -11.86
C ARG A 638 -4.84 -18.21 -11.79
N GLY A 639 -5.50 -18.58 -12.88
CA GLY A 639 -6.32 -19.80 -12.94
C GLY A 639 -7.57 -19.75 -12.05
N SER A 640 -8.15 -18.56 -11.88
CA SER A 640 -9.30 -18.36 -10.99
C SER A 640 -10.54 -19.14 -11.42
N PRO A 641 -11.26 -19.77 -10.47
CA PRO A 641 -12.49 -20.52 -10.76
C PRO A 641 -13.59 -19.65 -11.39
N HIS A 642 -13.56 -18.34 -11.15
CA HIS A 642 -14.60 -17.40 -11.59
C HIS A 642 -14.53 -17.06 -13.08
N VAL A 643 -13.39 -17.32 -13.73
CA VAL A 643 -13.15 -17.01 -15.16
C VAL A 643 -12.60 -18.20 -15.94
N LEU A 644 -12.75 -19.43 -15.44
CA LEU A 644 -12.23 -20.63 -16.12
C LEU A 644 -12.76 -20.76 -17.55
N GLU A 645 -14.04 -20.44 -17.74
CA GLU A 645 -14.73 -20.53 -19.03
C GLU A 645 -14.33 -19.45 -20.04
N LEU A 646 -13.69 -18.36 -19.60
CA LEU A 646 -13.18 -17.32 -20.50
C LEU A 646 -12.01 -17.85 -21.32
N SER A 647 -12.15 -17.84 -22.65
CA SER A 647 -11.01 -18.09 -23.54
C SER A 647 -10.07 -16.88 -23.59
N TRP A 648 -8.80 -17.11 -23.93
CA TRP A 648 -7.85 -16.02 -24.16
C TRP A 648 -8.28 -15.09 -25.31
N ALA A 649 -8.98 -15.61 -26.32
CA ALA A 649 -9.55 -14.80 -27.39
C ALA A 649 -10.59 -13.82 -26.84
N GLN A 650 -11.51 -14.28 -25.98
CA GLN A 650 -12.48 -13.39 -25.34
C GLN A 650 -11.79 -12.35 -24.44
N VAL A 651 -10.78 -12.73 -23.66
CA VAL A 651 -9.99 -11.76 -22.86
C VAL A 651 -9.33 -10.72 -23.76
N ARG A 652 -8.80 -11.14 -24.91
CA ARG A 652 -8.16 -10.28 -25.90
C ARG A 652 -9.14 -9.31 -26.56
N ASP A 653 -10.35 -9.77 -26.88
CA ASP A 653 -11.44 -8.95 -27.44
C ASP A 653 -11.90 -7.88 -26.45
N LEU A 654 -12.07 -8.25 -25.16
CA LEU A 654 -12.42 -7.30 -24.10
C LEU A 654 -11.40 -6.15 -23.98
N ALA A 655 -10.12 -6.46 -24.14
CA ALA A 655 -9.06 -5.47 -24.07
C ALA A 655 -8.98 -4.62 -25.35
N GLU A 656 -9.15 -5.21 -26.54
CA GLU A 656 -9.03 -4.51 -27.83
C GLU A 656 -9.95 -3.30 -27.93
N ASP A 657 -11.21 -3.48 -27.52
CA ASP A 657 -12.25 -2.45 -27.58
C ASP A 657 -12.05 -1.32 -26.55
N ALA A 658 -11.11 -1.48 -25.63
CA ALA A 658 -10.90 -0.58 -24.50
C ALA A 658 -9.55 0.18 -24.55
N VAL A 659 -8.54 -0.35 -25.25
CA VAL A 659 -7.20 0.23 -25.34
C VAL A 659 -7.19 1.53 -26.17
N ARG A 660 -6.51 2.55 -25.65
CA ARG A 660 -6.30 3.83 -26.32
C ARG A 660 -5.16 3.76 -27.36
N PRO A 661 -5.38 4.28 -28.58
CA PRO A 661 -4.29 4.48 -29.52
C PRO A 661 -3.19 5.38 -28.94
N GLY A 662 -1.93 4.97 -29.09
CA GLY A 662 -0.75 5.74 -28.66
C GLY A 662 -0.41 5.63 -27.18
N VAL A 663 -1.20 4.93 -26.37
CA VAL A 663 -0.85 4.67 -24.96
C VAL A 663 -0.07 3.37 -24.87
N ALA A 664 1.26 3.48 -24.70
CA ALA A 664 2.18 2.34 -24.78
C ALA A 664 1.82 1.19 -23.82
N ARG A 665 1.47 1.50 -22.57
CA ARG A 665 1.10 0.49 -21.55
C ARG A 665 -0.18 -0.27 -21.90
N GLU A 666 -1.17 0.42 -22.46
CA GLU A 666 -2.42 -0.20 -22.92
C GLU A 666 -2.21 -1.05 -24.19
N ALA A 667 -1.37 -0.59 -25.12
CA ALA A 667 -0.99 -1.41 -26.29
C ALA A 667 -0.18 -2.65 -25.91
N GLU A 668 0.68 -2.53 -24.90
CA GLU A 668 1.45 -3.65 -24.35
C GLU A 668 0.55 -4.74 -23.75
N LEU A 669 -0.53 -4.37 -23.07
CA LEU A 669 -1.51 -5.32 -22.52
C LEU A 669 -1.98 -6.33 -23.57
N LEU A 670 -2.31 -5.88 -24.78
CA LEU A 670 -2.71 -6.75 -25.89
C LEU A 670 -1.62 -7.76 -26.24
N THR A 671 -0.38 -7.31 -26.30
CA THR A 671 0.79 -8.16 -26.57
C THR A 671 1.02 -9.19 -25.46
N LEU A 672 0.78 -8.81 -24.20
CA LEU A 672 0.89 -9.72 -23.05
C LEU A 672 -0.20 -10.79 -23.07
N ILE A 673 -1.43 -10.43 -23.40
CA ILE A 673 -2.54 -11.38 -23.59
C ILE A 673 -2.18 -12.38 -24.71
N ASP A 674 -1.68 -11.90 -25.85
CA ASP A 674 -1.28 -12.76 -26.97
C ASP A 674 -0.10 -13.69 -26.63
N ARG A 675 0.77 -13.28 -25.70
CA ARG A 675 1.88 -14.12 -25.20
C ARG A 675 1.38 -15.17 -24.22
N ALA A 676 0.44 -14.81 -23.34
CA ALA A 676 -0.20 -15.75 -22.42
C ALA A 676 -0.98 -16.82 -23.19
N ALA A 677 -1.70 -16.43 -24.26
CA ALA A 677 -2.52 -17.31 -25.09
C ALA A 677 -1.75 -18.39 -25.87
N ARG A 678 -0.45 -18.18 -26.10
CA ARG A 678 0.42 -19.11 -26.87
C ARG A 678 1.04 -20.22 -26.02
N ARG A 679 0.74 -20.24 -24.73
CA ARG A 679 1.22 -21.22 -23.76
C ARG A 679 0.07 -22.14 -23.39
#